data_AF-A0A925W3X9-F1
#
_entry.id   AF-A0A925W3X9-F1
#
_cell.length_a   1.000
_cell.length_b   1.000
_cell.length_c   1.000
_cell.angle_alpha   90.00
_cell.angle_beta   90.00
_cell.angle_gamma   90.00
#
_symmetry.space_group_name_H-M   'P 1'
#
loop_
_entity.id
_entity.type
_entity.pdbx_description
1 polymer ?
#
loop_
_entity_poly.entity_id
_entity_poly.type
_entity_poly.pdbx_seq_one_letter_code
_entity_poly.pdbx_strand_id
1 'polypeptide(L)'
;MCGIAGLLAPFPADRLRAGALALAGAQRHRGPDGEGVHVHGPVAIAHRRLSIIDLEAGAQPLSNEDGSVWISFNGEIYNYRELRVTLENRGHRFRTHSDTEVIVHAYEEWGDDCVRQLRGMFAFAINDTRRQRLFLARDQFGIKPLVYLEQDGWFAFASELQAFHALSDTRMDLDVRAIDEYLALQYIPAPRTVYKQARKLPPAHVMSVDYDGRVHGPSRYWRPEFNTDAHRKDSEWLEALDATLTDSVRAHLVSDVPVGAFLSGGLDSTAVVAIASKLSTQQIRTFSIGFSDPAHDESAWAAEAASRLGSNHRCEIIEVDALASLPDLVRHYGEPFGDSSAVATMAVARVAAQEVKTVLTGDGGDEGMAGYHSHMAWLKWVSQSGEPHLSRPSVGSWQQFIQYCDPHTRQRLWAGEQRGRTMLPIESFEQAWIEARELGVVQRVQYMDALTYLPNDILTKVDIASMAYGLETRTPLIDVDVWKLLTQMPERVNVGVDPYGELTGKHLLKKLLSRWFPDRFLHRKKQGFAVPLARWFAADGDARSLVEERLLGRNSQLRTLLDTSPARDLLAQGRSGPVWVLLVLEEWMRQAAERSSNAPAVDLKAERIDIFPTTKASKRPRILAIADVPNWIFERHARYLQELLADDFDITVQYHTQHFDEDDYDLIYPLEFGLVATDRITQPWKYVTALRSHVSWHTHTPEQLGAYLRAYFQRTHVVSKRLFDEIAPAVPNLAYVTHGIDGAIFRFQQRSREPGKTLRVGWAGNRKTGVKGFDEFIKPLGAISGVELVFCGFSDRNLSLAEMAQWYQGIDVYVCASLSEGSNNSLIEAAASGCAIVTTDNGTVPEYLHDGIEALIVPRVASAFVEAITRLRDNSDLCVRLGKAASEAVLPAWTWQVKAHDYARFFADALHDMTHARRRMATTTPAGQQWMRAQIERLQLAIGRGQPDKALLAIDELLDVDAGNAGFAQVRAELVAMLPAATAA
;
A
#
# COMPACT_ATOMS: atom_id res chain seq x y z
N MET A 1 -12.20 -18.40 15.69
CA MET A 1 -12.39 -17.39 14.62
C MET A 1 -13.76 -16.80 14.59
N CYS A 2 -13.83 -15.48 14.50
CA CYS A 2 -15.02 -14.71 14.79
C CYS A 2 -15.43 -13.85 13.58
N GLY A 3 -16.61 -13.25 13.66
CA GLY A 3 -17.01 -12.13 12.80
C GLY A 3 -17.02 -10.86 13.64
N ILE A 4 -16.28 -9.83 13.22
CA ILE A 4 -16.34 -8.50 13.84
C ILE A 4 -17.04 -7.54 12.90
N ALA A 5 -17.79 -6.59 13.48
CA ALA A 5 -18.45 -5.55 12.72
C ALA A 5 -18.70 -4.33 13.60
N GLY A 6 -18.96 -3.20 12.97
CA GLY A 6 -19.40 -2.02 13.68
C GLY A 6 -19.60 -0.83 12.76
N LEU A 7 -20.14 0.23 13.33
CA LEU A 7 -20.32 1.49 12.63
C LEU A 7 -20.12 2.69 13.56
N LEU A 8 -19.64 3.78 12.97
CA LEU A 8 -19.52 5.11 13.55
C LEU A 8 -20.40 6.04 12.73
N ALA A 9 -21.47 6.54 13.33
CA ALA A 9 -22.46 7.37 12.65
C ALA A 9 -23.24 8.26 13.64
N PRO A 10 -23.77 9.41 13.20
CA PRO A 10 -24.63 10.26 14.01
C PRO A 10 -26.08 9.72 14.07
N PHE A 11 -26.24 8.44 14.39
CA PHE A 11 -27.55 7.78 14.51
C PHE A 11 -27.97 7.62 15.97
N PRO A 12 -29.28 7.52 16.25
CA PRO A 12 -29.77 7.10 17.56
C PRO A 12 -29.18 5.75 17.98
N ALA A 13 -28.96 5.56 19.29
CA ALA A 13 -28.32 4.35 19.83
C ALA A 13 -29.01 3.04 19.38
N ASP A 14 -30.34 3.00 19.30
CA ASP A 14 -31.08 1.82 18.85
C ASP A 14 -30.82 1.49 17.37
N ARG A 15 -30.62 2.50 16.52
CA ARG A 15 -30.25 2.31 15.11
C ARG A 15 -28.79 1.88 14.97
N LEU A 16 -27.88 2.48 15.73
CA LEU A 16 -26.48 2.02 15.79
C LEU A 16 -26.42 0.53 16.19
N ARG A 17 -27.18 0.16 17.23
CA ARG A 17 -27.30 -1.23 17.69
C ARG A 17 -27.84 -2.14 16.58
N ALA A 18 -28.94 -1.76 15.95
CA ALA A 18 -29.58 -2.55 14.89
C ALA A 18 -28.65 -2.74 13.68
N GLY A 19 -27.99 -1.67 13.23
CA GLY A 19 -27.02 -1.71 12.13
C GLY A 19 -25.84 -2.63 12.45
N ALA A 20 -25.24 -2.51 13.64
CA ALA A 20 -24.09 -3.32 14.03
C ALA A 20 -24.47 -4.81 14.17
N LEU A 21 -25.66 -5.11 14.70
CA LEU A 21 -26.20 -6.47 14.77
C LEU A 21 -26.51 -7.04 13.38
N ALA A 22 -27.00 -6.23 12.44
CA ALA A 22 -27.25 -6.66 11.07
C ALA A 22 -25.94 -7.02 10.34
N LEU A 23 -24.92 -6.16 10.45
CA LEU A 23 -23.58 -6.44 9.92
C LEU A 23 -22.96 -7.72 10.53
N ALA A 24 -23.10 -7.90 11.85
CA ALA A 24 -22.64 -9.11 12.53
C ALA A 24 -23.49 -10.33 12.13
N GLY A 25 -24.79 -10.17 11.90
CA GLY A 25 -25.72 -11.21 11.43
C GLY A 25 -25.35 -11.79 10.06
N ALA A 26 -24.91 -10.94 9.13
CA ALA A 26 -24.44 -11.36 7.82
C ALA A 26 -23.18 -12.24 7.85
N GLN A 27 -22.50 -12.33 9.00
CA GLN A 27 -21.26 -13.08 9.22
C GLN A 27 -21.41 -14.20 10.26
N ARG A 28 -22.65 -14.66 10.51
CA ARG A 28 -22.96 -15.67 11.53
C ARG A 28 -22.22 -17.00 11.31
N HIS A 29 -21.96 -17.39 10.06
CA HIS A 29 -21.21 -18.62 9.74
C HIS A 29 -19.81 -18.63 10.37
N ARG A 30 -19.19 -17.46 10.52
CA ARG A 30 -17.87 -17.34 11.13
C ARG A 30 -17.91 -17.66 12.63
N GLY A 31 -18.92 -17.16 13.33
CA GLY A 31 -19.03 -17.27 14.79
C GLY A 31 -20.42 -17.75 15.22
N PRO A 32 -20.69 -19.06 15.13
CA PRO A 32 -22.01 -19.63 15.42
C PRO A 32 -22.30 -19.78 16.93
N ASP A 33 -21.29 -19.70 17.80
CA ASP A 33 -21.42 -20.02 19.23
C ASP A 33 -21.95 -18.86 20.08
N GLY A 34 -21.82 -17.61 19.62
CA GLY A 34 -22.25 -16.44 20.40
C GLY A 34 -22.38 -15.14 19.61
N GLU A 35 -23.08 -14.18 20.19
CA GLU A 35 -23.31 -12.84 19.65
C GLU A 35 -23.16 -11.79 20.76
N GLY A 36 -22.62 -10.62 20.43
CA GLY A 36 -22.62 -9.48 21.32
C GLY A 36 -22.60 -8.15 20.57
N VAL A 37 -23.05 -7.08 21.24
CA VAL A 37 -23.01 -5.71 20.73
C VAL A 37 -22.83 -4.72 21.88
N HIS A 38 -22.01 -3.71 21.65
CA HIS A 38 -21.79 -2.59 22.55
C HIS A 38 -22.03 -1.28 21.79
N VAL A 39 -22.71 -0.33 22.42
CA VAL A 39 -23.02 0.99 21.84
C VAL A 39 -22.61 2.06 22.84
N HIS A 40 -21.80 3.03 22.38
CA HIS A 40 -21.38 4.18 23.17
C HIS A 40 -21.18 5.39 22.26
N GLY A 41 -21.90 6.48 22.56
CA GLY A 41 -21.86 7.69 21.73
C GLY A 41 -22.28 7.39 20.27
N PRO A 42 -21.51 7.85 19.26
CA PRO A 42 -21.79 7.59 17.86
C PRO A 42 -21.28 6.23 17.36
N VAL A 43 -20.76 5.36 18.25
CA VAL A 43 -20.14 4.09 17.86
C VAL A 43 -20.94 2.90 18.36
N ALA A 44 -21.14 1.91 17.48
CA ALA A 44 -21.52 0.56 17.85
C ALA A 44 -20.52 -0.46 17.30
N ILE A 45 -20.09 -1.39 18.15
CA ILE A 45 -19.27 -2.54 17.77
C ILE A 45 -20.01 -3.82 18.13
N ALA A 46 -19.96 -4.81 17.24
CA ALA A 46 -20.64 -6.09 17.37
C ALA A 46 -19.68 -7.25 17.07
N HIS A 47 -20.07 -8.43 17.52
CA HIS A 47 -19.25 -9.63 17.48
C HIS A 47 -20.08 -10.90 17.25
N ARG A 48 -19.52 -11.83 16.47
CA ARG A 48 -19.94 -13.22 16.30
C ARG A 48 -18.83 -14.13 16.78
N ARG A 49 -19.10 -14.97 17.78
CA ARG A 49 -18.07 -15.76 18.46
C ARG A 49 -18.01 -17.19 17.96
N LEU A 50 -16.81 -17.67 17.64
CA LEU A 50 -16.47 -19.11 17.69
C LEU A 50 -15.58 -19.32 18.91
N SER A 51 -16.03 -20.13 19.85
CA SER A 51 -15.40 -20.28 21.15
C SER A 51 -14.27 -21.31 21.09
N ILE A 52 -13.02 -20.85 21.23
CA ILE A 52 -11.79 -21.66 21.15
C ILE A 52 -10.95 -21.57 22.41
N ILE A 53 -10.76 -20.36 22.95
CA ILE A 53 -10.11 -20.09 24.23
C ILE A 53 -11.10 -19.40 25.18
N ASP A 54 -11.03 -19.78 26.46
CA ASP A 54 -11.84 -19.24 27.55
C ASP A 54 -13.34 -19.30 27.23
N LEU A 55 -13.85 -20.53 27.07
CA LEU A 55 -15.21 -20.80 26.58
C LEU A 55 -16.31 -20.07 27.37
N GLU A 56 -16.07 -19.82 28.66
CA GLU A 56 -17.04 -19.24 29.60
C GLU A 56 -16.95 -17.71 29.71
N ALA A 57 -15.76 -17.12 29.82
CA ALA A 57 -15.59 -15.69 30.12
C ALA A 57 -15.14 -14.83 28.93
N GLY A 58 -14.74 -15.44 27.80
CA GLY A 58 -14.26 -14.72 26.60
C GLY A 58 -15.36 -14.11 25.71
N ALA A 59 -16.50 -13.70 26.27
CA ALA A 59 -17.57 -13.05 25.53
C ALA A 59 -17.14 -11.65 25.03
N GLN A 60 -17.55 -11.29 23.82
CA GLN A 60 -17.17 -10.02 23.18
C GLN A 60 -18.42 -9.29 22.64
N PRO A 61 -18.44 -7.94 22.55
CA PRO A 61 -17.33 -7.02 22.85
C PRO A 61 -16.87 -7.03 24.32
N LEU A 62 -15.55 -7.00 24.53
CA LEU A 62 -14.92 -7.09 25.85
C LEU A 62 -14.37 -5.71 26.25
N SER A 63 -14.39 -5.36 27.54
CA SER A 63 -13.91 -4.08 28.03
C SER A 63 -12.79 -4.19 29.05
N ASN A 64 -12.06 -3.10 29.25
CA ASN A 64 -11.18 -2.91 30.40
C ASN A 64 -12.01 -2.77 31.71
N GLU A 65 -11.32 -2.52 32.83
CA GLU A 65 -11.93 -2.52 34.15
C GLU A 65 -12.89 -1.35 34.42
N ASP A 66 -12.75 -0.24 33.73
CA ASP A 66 -13.63 0.92 33.91
C ASP A 66 -14.62 1.14 32.75
N GLY A 67 -14.55 0.28 31.73
CA GLY A 67 -15.44 0.34 30.57
C GLY A 67 -15.15 1.52 29.64
N SER A 68 -13.95 2.11 29.69
CA SER A 68 -13.55 3.17 28.75
C SER A 68 -12.95 2.66 27.44
N VAL A 69 -12.48 1.41 27.41
CA VAL A 69 -11.94 0.77 26.20
C VAL A 69 -12.72 -0.50 25.93
N TRP A 70 -13.31 -0.62 24.74
CA TRP A 70 -14.09 -1.78 24.31
C TRP A 70 -13.56 -2.36 23.01
N ILE A 71 -13.36 -3.67 22.94
CA ILE A 71 -12.82 -4.37 21.77
C ILE A 71 -13.80 -5.36 21.16
N SER A 72 -13.80 -5.46 19.84
CA SER A 72 -14.28 -6.63 19.09
C SER A 72 -13.10 -7.17 18.26
N PHE A 73 -12.74 -8.43 18.50
CA PHE A 73 -11.51 -9.06 18.03
C PHE A 73 -11.78 -10.40 17.33
N ASN A 74 -11.20 -10.54 16.14
CA ASN A 74 -11.20 -11.75 15.35
C ASN A 74 -9.76 -12.27 15.19
N GLY A 75 -9.40 -13.33 15.90
CA GLY A 75 -8.06 -13.88 15.80
C GLY A 75 -7.63 -14.72 17.00
N GLU A 76 -6.32 -14.83 17.17
CA GLU A 76 -5.63 -15.51 18.27
C GLU A 76 -4.29 -14.81 18.55
N ILE A 77 -4.00 -14.48 19.81
CA ILE A 77 -2.71 -13.91 20.23
C ILE A 77 -1.87 -14.98 20.91
N TYR A 78 -0.89 -15.54 20.22
CA TYR A 78 -0.10 -16.68 20.69
C TYR A 78 0.80 -16.36 21.89
N ASN A 79 1.25 -15.10 22.02
CA ASN A 79 2.07 -14.65 23.16
C ASN A 79 1.27 -13.98 24.29
N TYR A 80 -0.05 -14.24 24.37
CA TYR A 80 -0.92 -13.56 25.34
C TYR A 80 -0.53 -13.83 26.80
N ARG A 81 0.02 -15.01 27.11
CA ARG A 81 0.44 -15.36 28.49
C ARG A 81 1.65 -14.54 28.93
N GLU A 82 2.64 -14.38 28.06
CA GLU A 82 3.83 -13.57 28.31
C GLU A 82 3.47 -12.08 28.42
N LEU A 83 2.58 -11.60 27.53
CA LEU A 83 2.08 -10.23 27.56
C LEU A 83 1.25 -9.96 28.81
N ARG A 84 0.41 -10.90 29.25
CA ARG A 84 -0.36 -10.78 30.48
C ARG A 84 0.54 -10.54 31.69
N VAL A 85 1.56 -11.39 31.88
CA VAL A 85 2.54 -11.21 32.98
C VAL A 85 3.20 -9.84 32.89
N THR A 86 3.55 -9.42 31.68
CA THR A 86 4.16 -8.12 31.41
C THR A 86 3.25 -6.94 31.78
N LEU A 87 1.94 -7.05 31.52
CA LEU A 87 0.93 -6.03 31.82
C LEU A 87 0.52 -6.03 33.29
N GLU A 88 0.38 -7.21 33.92
CA GLU A 88 0.13 -7.33 35.37
C GLU A 88 1.26 -6.68 36.18
N ASN A 89 2.53 -6.88 35.76
CA ASN A 89 3.69 -6.22 36.37
C ASN A 89 3.68 -4.69 36.18
N ARG A 90 2.95 -4.18 35.19
CA ARG A 90 2.72 -2.75 34.98
C ARG A 90 1.47 -2.21 35.68
N GLY A 91 0.73 -3.06 36.39
CA GLY A 91 -0.41 -2.68 37.23
C GLY A 91 -1.78 -2.90 36.61
N HIS A 92 -1.86 -3.45 35.39
CA HIS A 92 -3.13 -3.79 34.73
C HIS A 92 -3.86 -4.92 35.45
N ARG A 93 -5.20 -4.88 35.47
CA ARG A 93 -6.05 -5.84 36.22
C ARG A 93 -7.00 -6.58 35.30
N PHE A 94 -6.70 -7.86 35.06
CA PHE A 94 -7.48 -8.75 34.22
C PHE A 94 -8.68 -9.37 34.96
N ARG A 95 -9.78 -9.56 34.23
CA ARG A 95 -11.04 -10.21 34.67
C ARG A 95 -11.26 -11.57 34.05
N THR A 96 -10.67 -11.82 32.89
CA THR A 96 -10.81 -13.04 32.10
C THR A 96 -9.46 -13.74 31.97
N HIS A 97 -9.44 -14.91 31.35
CA HIS A 97 -8.21 -15.58 30.92
C HIS A 97 -8.05 -15.57 29.40
N SER A 98 -8.90 -14.82 28.69
CA SER A 98 -8.86 -14.67 27.24
C SER A 98 -7.67 -13.83 26.79
N ASP A 99 -7.10 -14.22 25.66
CA ASP A 99 -6.15 -13.45 24.88
C ASP A 99 -6.70 -12.08 24.43
N THR A 100 -8.03 -11.95 24.28
CA THR A 100 -8.71 -10.70 23.92
C THR A 100 -8.42 -9.56 24.90
N GLU A 101 -8.47 -9.84 26.20
CA GLU A 101 -8.28 -8.83 27.25
C GLU A 101 -6.84 -8.30 27.28
N VAL A 102 -5.87 -9.11 26.84
CA VAL A 102 -4.47 -8.68 26.69
C VAL A 102 -4.36 -7.57 25.66
N ILE A 103 -5.14 -7.61 24.56
CA ILE A 103 -5.14 -6.54 23.56
C ILE A 103 -5.68 -5.24 24.15
N VAL A 104 -6.73 -5.31 24.97
CA VAL A 104 -7.32 -4.14 25.63
C VAL A 104 -6.29 -3.43 26.50
N HIS A 105 -5.65 -4.16 27.41
CA HIS A 105 -4.64 -3.58 28.30
C HIS A 105 -3.35 -3.20 27.55
N ALA A 106 -2.98 -3.92 26.49
CA ALA A 106 -1.88 -3.51 25.63
C ALA A 106 -2.17 -2.17 24.94
N TYR A 107 -3.41 -1.93 24.50
CA TYR A 107 -3.83 -0.65 23.94
C TYR A 107 -3.85 0.47 24.99
N GLU A 108 -4.25 0.18 26.24
CA GLU A 108 -4.14 1.16 27.33
C GLU A 108 -2.69 1.57 27.60
N GLU A 109 -1.78 0.60 27.60
CA GLU A 109 -0.36 0.83 27.89
C GLU A 109 0.39 1.51 26.73
N TRP A 110 0.17 1.07 25.49
CA TRP A 110 0.99 1.46 24.33
C TRP A 110 0.22 2.20 23.24
N GLY A 111 -1.08 2.43 23.39
CA GLY A 111 -1.92 3.04 22.37
C GLY A 111 -1.86 2.27 21.06
N ASP A 112 -1.71 3.00 19.95
CA ASP A 112 -1.67 2.43 18.60
C ASP A 112 -0.50 1.46 18.39
N ASP A 113 0.61 1.62 19.12
CA ASP A 113 1.79 0.76 19.05
C ASP A 113 1.60 -0.60 19.75
N CYS A 114 0.46 -0.85 20.40
CA CYS A 114 0.14 -2.15 21.00
C CYS A 114 0.29 -3.31 20.00
N VAL A 115 -0.03 -3.08 18.72
CA VAL A 115 0.08 -4.05 17.63
C VAL A 115 1.49 -4.60 17.43
N ARG A 116 2.52 -3.86 17.85
CA ARG A 116 3.93 -4.29 17.76
C ARG A 116 4.29 -5.34 18.81
N GLN A 117 3.50 -5.45 19.87
CA GLN A 117 3.69 -6.42 20.93
C GLN A 117 2.99 -7.75 20.64
N LEU A 118 2.06 -7.76 19.67
CA LEU A 118 1.21 -8.90 19.36
C LEU A 118 1.90 -9.88 18.42
N ARG A 119 2.08 -11.13 18.87
CA ARG A 119 2.42 -12.29 18.03
C ARG A 119 1.15 -13.11 17.85
N GLY A 120 0.54 -13.03 16.67
CA GLY A 120 -0.76 -13.64 16.45
C GLY A 120 -1.31 -13.42 15.06
N MET A 121 -2.49 -13.96 14.82
CA MET A 121 -3.34 -13.62 13.67
C MET A 121 -4.50 -12.80 14.20
N PHE A 122 -4.77 -11.62 13.64
CA PHE A 122 -5.74 -10.71 14.24
C PHE A 122 -6.31 -9.69 13.26
N ALA A 123 -7.60 -9.44 13.41
CA ALA A 123 -8.25 -8.20 13.02
C ALA A 123 -9.09 -7.75 14.22
N PHE A 124 -8.96 -6.50 14.65
CA PHE A 124 -9.78 -5.98 15.75
C PHE A 124 -10.17 -4.53 15.54
N ALA A 125 -11.23 -4.15 16.26
CA ALA A 125 -11.66 -2.77 16.43
C ALA A 125 -11.82 -2.45 17.91
N ILE A 126 -11.24 -1.33 18.34
CA ILE A 126 -11.29 -0.80 19.70
C ILE A 126 -12.04 0.53 19.67
N ASN A 127 -13.09 0.64 20.47
CA ASN A 127 -13.72 1.91 20.79
C ASN A 127 -13.08 2.47 22.07
N ASP A 128 -12.30 3.55 21.94
CA ASP A 128 -11.72 4.31 23.06
C ASP A 128 -12.62 5.52 23.34
N THR A 129 -13.36 5.46 24.44
CA THR A 129 -14.33 6.51 24.80
C THR A 129 -13.67 7.75 25.39
N ARG A 130 -12.44 7.63 25.92
CA ARG A 130 -11.66 8.75 26.46
C ARG A 130 -11.05 9.58 25.34
N ARG A 131 -10.47 8.90 24.35
CA ARG A 131 -9.92 9.54 23.13
C ARG A 131 -10.98 9.82 22.06
N GLN A 132 -12.22 9.35 22.28
CA GLN A 132 -13.35 9.50 21.36
C GLN A 132 -13.00 9.05 19.94
N ARG A 133 -12.48 7.83 19.81
CA ARG A 133 -12.09 7.25 18.52
C ARG A 133 -12.34 5.76 18.44
N LEU A 134 -12.57 5.31 17.21
CA LEU A 134 -12.59 3.91 16.81
C LEU A 134 -11.24 3.57 16.17
N PHE A 135 -10.46 2.67 16.77
CA PHE A 135 -9.17 2.21 16.28
C PHE A 135 -9.28 0.81 15.67
N LEU A 136 -8.73 0.59 14.49
CA LEU A 136 -8.75 -0.69 13.79
C LEU A 136 -7.32 -1.15 13.50
N ALA A 137 -7.08 -2.46 13.60
CA ALA A 137 -5.80 -3.06 13.28
C ALA A 137 -5.96 -4.41 12.57
N ARG A 138 -5.01 -4.72 11.68
CA ARG A 138 -4.92 -6.01 10.98
C ARG A 138 -3.49 -6.55 11.06
N ASP A 139 -3.37 -7.86 11.28
CA ASP A 139 -2.11 -8.56 11.52
C ASP A 139 -1.09 -8.45 10.39
N GLN A 140 0.14 -8.84 10.71
CA GLN A 140 1.36 -8.67 9.92
C GLN A 140 1.25 -9.19 8.49
N PHE A 141 0.55 -10.31 8.29
CA PHE A 141 0.39 -10.95 6.98
C PHE A 141 -1.04 -10.84 6.44
N GLY A 142 -1.93 -10.15 7.16
CA GLY A 142 -3.34 -10.05 6.80
C GLY A 142 -4.07 -11.39 6.83
N ILE A 143 -3.67 -12.29 7.74
CA ILE A 143 -4.28 -13.60 7.95
C ILE A 143 -5.78 -13.42 8.17
N LYS A 144 -6.17 -12.43 9.00
CA LYS A 144 -7.58 -12.15 9.28
C LYS A 144 -8.10 -11.03 8.40
N PRO A 145 -9.28 -11.20 7.77
CA PRO A 145 -9.81 -10.19 6.88
C PRO A 145 -10.41 -9.03 7.67
N LEU A 146 -10.25 -7.81 7.14
CA LEU A 146 -10.87 -6.60 7.66
C LEU A 146 -11.14 -5.64 6.50
N VAL A 147 -12.39 -5.27 6.33
CA VAL A 147 -12.87 -4.33 5.33
C VAL A 147 -13.58 -3.17 6.02
N TYR A 148 -13.56 -2.01 5.37
CA TYR A 148 -14.28 -0.83 5.83
C TYR A 148 -14.98 -0.12 4.66
N LEU A 149 -16.00 0.63 5.01
CA LEU A 149 -16.89 1.37 4.13
C LEU A 149 -17.02 2.78 4.68
N GLU A 150 -16.82 3.78 3.83
CA GLU A 150 -16.95 5.20 4.17
C GLU A 150 -17.89 5.86 3.15
N GLN A 151 -18.98 6.47 3.62
CA GLN A 151 -19.90 7.21 2.77
C GLN A 151 -20.76 8.17 3.60
N ASP A 152 -21.21 9.28 3.00
CA ASP A 152 -22.17 10.23 3.57
C ASP A 152 -21.87 10.70 5.02
N GLY A 153 -20.59 10.72 5.40
CA GLY A 153 -20.14 11.11 6.75
C GLY A 153 -20.35 10.05 7.83
N TRP A 154 -20.54 8.78 7.46
CA TRP A 154 -20.51 7.65 8.38
C TRP A 154 -19.51 6.59 7.92
N PHE A 155 -19.07 5.77 8.87
CA PHE A 155 -18.04 4.75 8.70
C PHE A 155 -18.56 3.41 9.20
N ALA A 156 -18.24 2.32 8.52
CA ALA A 156 -18.48 0.96 9.01
C ALA A 156 -17.31 0.05 8.70
N PHE A 157 -17.18 -1.01 9.50
CA PHE A 157 -16.20 -2.07 9.29
C PHE A 157 -16.82 -3.45 9.49
N ALA A 158 -16.22 -4.45 8.86
CA ALA A 158 -16.62 -5.85 8.98
C ALA A 158 -15.43 -6.78 8.69
N SER A 159 -15.50 -8.05 9.09
CA SER A 159 -14.55 -9.06 8.62
C SER A 159 -14.76 -9.39 7.13
N GLU A 160 -16.00 -9.38 6.64
CA GLU A 160 -16.35 -9.76 5.26
C GLU A 160 -17.16 -8.68 4.53
N LEU A 161 -16.86 -8.49 3.23
CA LEU A 161 -17.40 -7.41 2.40
C LEU A 161 -18.92 -7.46 2.23
N GLN A 162 -19.48 -8.66 2.08
CA GLN A 162 -20.92 -8.86 1.92
C GLN A 162 -21.74 -8.39 3.13
N ALA A 163 -21.11 -8.20 4.29
CA ALA A 163 -21.79 -7.72 5.48
C ALA A 163 -22.45 -6.35 5.24
N PHE A 164 -21.82 -5.49 4.44
CA PHE A 164 -22.34 -4.14 4.16
C PHE A 164 -23.67 -4.14 3.41
N HIS A 165 -24.02 -5.22 2.70
CA HIS A 165 -25.32 -5.36 2.06
C HIS A 165 -26.49 -5.50 3.06
N ALA A 166 -26.20 -5.74 4.34
CA ALA A 166 -27.23 -5.76 5.38
C ALA A 166 -27.75 -4.35 5.76
N LEU A 167 -27.00 -3.30 5.41
CA LEU A 167 -27.38 -1.91 5.65
C LEU A 167 -28.14 -1.34 4.43
N SER A 168 -29.22 -0.59 4.66
CA SER A 168 -29.88 0.12 3.57
C SER A 168 -29.01 1.22 2.98
N ASP A 169 -29.32 1.60 1.74
CA ASP A 169 -28.82 2.82 1.10
C ASP A 169 -27.29 2.90 1.00
N THR A 170 -26.61 1.76 1.10
CA THR A 170 -25.18 1.66 0.84
C THR A 170 -24.92 1.82 -0.64
N ARG A 171 -24.19 2.86 -1.01
CA ARG A 171 -23.70 3.03 -2.37
C ARG A 171 -22.54 2.08 -2.59
N MET A 172 -22.77 1.09 -3.45
CA MET A 172 -21.82 0.02 -3.76
C MET A 172 -21.57 0.00 -5.27
N ASP A 173 -20.92 1.05 -5.76
CA ASP A 173 -20.61 1.17 -7.19
C ASP A 173 -19.43 0.28 -7.56
N LEU A 174 -19.52 -0.39 -8.71
CA LEU A 174 -18.42 -1.20 -9.21
C LEU A 174 -17.16 -0.36 -9.49
N ASP A 175 -16.02 -0.85 -9.02
CA ASP A 175 -14.71 -0.35 -9.39
C ASP A 175 -14.20 -1.14 -10.61
N VAL A 176 -14.27 -0.52 -11.78
CA VAL A 176 -13.82 -1.11 -13.06
C VAL A 176 -12.34 -1.50 -13.00
N ARG A 177 -11.52 -0.75 -12.26
CA ARG A 177 -10.09 -1.07 -12.09
C ARG A 177 -9.92 -2.32 -11.25
N ALA A 178 -10.71 -2.48 -10.19
CA ALA A 178 -10.69 -3.70 -9.39
C ALA A 178 -11.10 -4.94 -10.19
N ILE A 179 -12.10 -4.82 -11.09
CA ILE A 179 -12.48 -5.90 -12.01
C ILE A 179 -11.33 -6.25 -12.95
N ASP A 180 -10.62 -5.26 -13.49
CA ASP A 180 -9.47 -5.51 -14.39
C ASP A 180 -8.28 -6.18 -13.67
N GLU A 181 -8.04 -5.81 -12.42
CA GLU A 181 -7.06 -6.46 -11.53
C GLU A 181 -7.45 -7.90 -11.24
N TYR A 182 -8.73 -8.15 -10.95
CA TYR A 182 -9.28 -9.50 -10.83
C TYR A 182 -9.06 -10.34 -12.09
N LEU A 183 -9.33 -9.79 -13.28
CA LEU A 183 -9.11 -10.51 -14.53
C LEU A 183 -7.63 -10.89 -14.73
N ALA A 184 -6.71 -10.04 -14.29
CA ALA A 184 -5.27 -10.32 -14.35
C ALA A 184 -4.83 -11.35 -13.32
N LEU A 185 -5.24 -11.21 -12.06
CA LEU A 185 -4.63 -11.89 -10.93
C LEU A 185 -5.48 -13.04 -10.37
N GLN A 186 -6.76 -13.14 -10.75
CA GLN A 186 -7.83 -13.96 -10.14
C GLN A 186 -8.35 -13.44 -8.80
N TYR A 187 -7.79 -12.37 -8.24
CA TYR A 187 -8.23 -11.75 -6.99
C TYR A 187 -8.05 -10.23 -7.08
N ILE A 188 -8.70 -9.49 -6.17
CA ILE A 188 -8.58 -8.03 -6.10
C ILE A 188 -7.56 -7.69 -4.99
N PRO A 189 -6.40 -7.07 -5.31
CA PRO A 189 -5.40 -6.74 -4.31
C PRO A 189 -5.86 -5.57 -3.43
N ALA A 190 -5.52 -5.61 -2.14
CA ALA A 190 -5.69 -4.48 -1.23
C ALA A 190 -4.96 -3.22 -1.76
N PRO A 191 -5.49 -2.00 -1.51
CA PRO A 191 -6.65 -1.69 -0.65
C PRO A 191 -8.01 -1.78 -1.36
N ARG A 192 -8.06 -2.08 -2.67
CA ARG A 192 -9.31 -2.12 -3.43
C ARG A 192 -10.21 -3.29 -3.00
N THR A 193 -11.49 -3.09 -3.21
CA THR A 193 -12.51 -4.14 -3.30
C THR A 193 -13.17 -4.01 -4.66
N VAL A 194 -14.07 -4.92 -5.01
CA VAL A 194 -14.93 -4.75 -6.21
C VAL A 194 -15.78 -3.48 -6.17
N TYR A 195 -15.93 -2.83 -5.02
CA TYR A 195 -16.69 -1.60 -4.84
C TYR A 195 -15.80 -0.37 -4.58
N LYS A 196 -16.18 0.79 -5.14
CA LYS A 196 -15.42 2.04 -4.98
C LYS A 196 -15.43 2.56 -3.54
N GLN A 197 -16.55 2.42 -2.85
CA GLN A 197 -16.78 2.96 -1.50
C GLN A 197 -16.18 2.09 -0.39
N ALA A 198 -15.86 0.82 -0.69
CA ALA A 198 -15.32 -0.12 0.27
C ALA A 198 -13.83 -0.41 0.00
N ARG A 199 -13.08 -0.59 1.08
CA ARG A 199 -11.64 -0.83 1.06
C ARG A 199 -11.27 -1.98 2.00
N LYS A 200 -10.22 -2.72 1.64
CA LYS A 200 -9.56 -3.68 2.54
C LYS A 200 -8.55 -2.91 3.36
N LEU A 201 -8.55 -3.08 4.69
CA LEU A 201 -7.40 -2.62 5.49
C LEU A 201 -6.19 -3.48 5.08
N PRO A 202 -5.09 -2.91 4.57
CA PRO A 202 -3.97 -3.72 4.11
C PRO A 202 -3.31 -4.50 5.28
N PRO A 203 -2.59 -5.60 5.00
CA PRO A 203 -1.86 -6.34 6.04
C PRO A 203 -0.88 -5.42 6.77
N ALA A 204 -0.66 -5.65 8.06
CA ALA A 204 0.23 -4.87 8.90
C ALA A 204 -0.11 -3.37 8.98
N HIS A 205 -1.39 -3.01 8.88
CA HIS A 205 -1.84 -1.62 9.00
C HIS A 205 -2.78 -1.40 10.18
N VAL A 206 -2.73 -0.17 10.67
CA VAL A 206 -3.69 0.39 11.62
C VAL A 206 -4.41 1.58 10.99
N MET A 207 -5.61 1.88 11.45
CA MET A 207 -6.31 3.13 11.13
C MET A 207 -7.18 3.54 12.31
N SER A 208 -7.60 4.80 12.33
CA SER A 208 -8.63 5.23 13.27
C SER A 208 -9.60 6.21 12.68
N VAL A 209 -10.78 6.27 13.29
CA VAL A 209 -11.82 7.24 12.96
C VAL A 209 -12.24 7.92 14.25
N ASP A 210 -12.04 9.23 14.32
CA ASP A 210 -12.50 10.04 15.45
C ASP A 210 -14.03 10.12 15.44
N TYR A 211 -14.64 10.38 16.59
CA TYR A 211 -16.10 10.49 16.70
C TYR A 211 -16.70 11.60 15.83
N ASP A 212 -15.90 12.60 15.43
CA ASP A 212 -16.29 13.65 14.49
C ASP A 212 -16.17 13.25 13.01
N GLY A 213 -15.76 12.02 12.73
CA GLY A 213 -15.65 11.44 11.40
C GLY A 213 -14.28 11.59 10.74
N ARG A 214 -13.30 12.24 11.38
CA ARG A 214 -11.93 12.32 10.81
C ARG A 214 -11.29 10.94 10.76
N VAL A 215 -10.84 10.55 9.57
CA VAL A 215 -10.12 9.29 9.33
C VAL A 215 -8.62 9.53 9.37
N HIS A 216 -7.90 8.68 10.11
CA HIS A 216 -6.44 8.67 10.22
C HIS A 216 -5.90 7.34 9.69
N GLY A 217 -4.93 7.41 8.77
CA GLY A 217 -4.36 6.23 8.10
C GLY A 217 -5.16 5.79 6.87
N PRO A 218 -4.98 4.55 6.39
CA PRO A 218 -4.25 3.47 7.05
C PRO A 218 -2.72 3.66 7.07
N SER A 219 -2.08 3.27 8.18
CA SER A 219 -0.63 3.40 8.41
C SER A 219 0.01 2.04 8.64
N ARG A 220 1.07 1.72 7.88
CA ARG A 220 1.81 0.45 8.00
C ARG A 220 2.66 0.42 9.27
N TYR A 221 2.48 -0.56 10.14
CA TYR A 221 3.29 -0.74 11.35
C TYR A 221 4.37 -1.82 11.20
N TRP A 222 4.23 -2.75 10.23
CA TRP A 222 5.19 -3.84 10.02
C TRP A 222 5.36 -4.20 8.54
N ARG A 223 6.53 -4.74 8.19
CA ARG A 223 6.82 -5.39 6.91
C ARG A 223 7.95 -6.42 7.10
N PRO A 224 8.07 -7.44 6.25
CA PRO A 224 9.22 -8.33 6.29
C PRO A 224 10.50 -7.54 5.95
N GLU A 225 11.55 -7.71 6.75
CA GLU A 225 12.85 -7.07 6.51
C GLU A 225 13.88 -8.12 6.09
N PHE A 226 14.38 -8.00 4.87
CA PHE A 226 15.40 -8.90 4.32
C PHE A 226 16.79 -8.42 4.68
N ASN A 227 17.35 -9.01 5.73
CA ASN A 227 18.68 -8.74 6.25
C ASN A 227 19.50 -10.03 6.20
N THR A 228 20.01 -10.37 5.02
CA THR A 228 20.69 -11.65 4.78
C THR A 228 21.96 -11.79 5.62
N ASP A 229 22.06 -12.85 6.42
CA ASP A 229 23.27 -13.21 7.15
C ASP A 229 24.14 -14.17 6.31
N ALA A 230 25.19 -13.61 5.73
CA ALA A 230 26.13 -14.39 4.92
C ALA A 230 27.14 -15.21 5.75
N HIS A 231 27.27 -14.95 7.06
CA HIS A 231 28.31 -15.51 7.92
C HIS A 231 27.89 -16.81 8.62
N ARG A 232 26.59 -17.04 8.77
CA ARG A 232 26.04 -18.26 9.36
C ARG A 232 26.27 -19.49 8.47
N LYS A 233 26.68 -20.61 9.08
CA LYS A 233 26.95 -21.87 8.36
C LYS A 233 25.67 -22.58 7.95
N ASP A 234 25.74 -23.34 6.86
CA ASP A 234 24.60 -24.11 6.31
C ASP A 234 23.98 -25.10 7.31
N SER A 235 24.79 -25.72 8.18
CA SER A 235 24.29 -26.61 9.24
C SER A 235 23.49 -25.87 10.32
N GLU A 236 23.91 -24.65 10.65
CA GLU A 236 23.26 -23.82 11.68
C GLU A 236 21.90 -23.30 11.21
N TRP A 237 21.70 -23.15 9.90
CA TRP A 237 20.41 -22.79 9.31
C TRP A 237 19.37 -23.89 9.50
N LEU A 238 19.76 -25.17 9.34
CA LEU A 238 18.83 -26.29 9.52
C LEU A 238 18.37 -26.42 10.97
N GLU A 239 19.29 -26.28 11.93
CA GLU A 239 18.99 -26.27 13.36
C GLU A 239 18.09 -25.09 13.74
N ALA A 240 18.36 -23.91 13.20
CA ALA A 240 17.52 -22.73 13.42
C ALA A 240 16.12 -22.92 12.86
N LEU A 241 15.99 -23.43 11.63
CA LEU A 241 14.69 -23.68 11.01
C LEU A 241 13.88 -24.68 11.84
N ASP A 242 14.49 -25.78 12.26
CA ASP A 242 13.84 -26.80 13.10
C ASP A 242 13.36 -26.20 14.43
N ALA A 243 14.21 -25.43 15.11
CA ALA A 243 13.87 -24.78 16.38
C ALA A 243 12.75 -23.75 16.23
N THR A 244 12.83 -22.87 15.24
CA THR A 244 11.84 -21.79 15.00
C THR A 244 10.51 -22.34 14.53
N LEU A 245 10.49 -23.34 13.64
CA LEU A 245 9.25 -24.02 13.25
C LEU A 245 8.63 -24.79 14.43
N THR A 246 9.45 -25.43 15.26
CA THR A 246 8.98 -26.11 16.48
C THR A 246 8.34 -25.13 17.47
N ASP A 247 8.95 -23.96 17.66
CA ASP A 247 8.38 -22.91 18.51
C ASP A 247 7.06 -22.38 17.95
N SER A 248 7.03 -22.06 16.65
CA SER A 248 5.82 -21.59 15.98
C SER A 248 4.67 -22.61 16.11
N VAL A 249 4.90 -23.89 15.78
CA VAL A 249 3.87 -24.92 15.89
C VAL A 249 3.41 -25.10 17.34
N ARG A 250 4.32 -25.02 18.33
CA ARG A 250 3.94 -25.05 19.76
C ARG A 250 3.00 -23.91 20.11
N ALA A 251 3.31 -22.69 19.66
CA ALA A 251 2.50 -21.51 19.91
C ALA A 251 1.10 -21.63 19.28
N HIS A 252 1.01 -22.21 18.08
CA HIS A 252 -0.26 -22.41 17.36
C HIS A 252 -1.09 -23.60 17.88
N LEU A 253 -0.52 -24.49 18.70
CA LEU A 253 -1.24 -25.60 19.34
C LEU A 253 -2.01 -25.16 20.61
N VAL A 254 -1.80 -23.94 21.12
CA VAL A 254 -2.47 -23.44 22.33
C VAL A 254 -3.98 -23.29 22.07
N SER A 255 -4.82 -24.13 22.68
CA SER A 255 -6.28 -24.12 22.51
C SER A 255 -6.98 -24.86 23.65
N ASP A 256 -8.22 -24.46 24.00
CA ASP A 256 -9.09 -25.21 24.94
C ASP A 256 -9.95 -26.26 24.23
N VAL A 257 -9.88 -26.34 22.89
CA VAL A 257 -10.57 -27.32 22.05
C VAL A 257 -9.56 -28.17 21.26
N PRO A 258 -9.93 -29.38 20.79
CA PRO A 258 -9.02 -30.20 20.01
C PRO A 258 -8.55 -29.51 18.72
N VAL A 259 -7.24 -29.56 18.47
CA VAL A 259 -6.59 -29.01 17.27
C VAL A 259 -6.31 -30.13 16.27
N GLY A 260 -6.86 -30.00 15.05
CA GLY A 260 -6.54 -30.87 13.92
C GLY A 260 -5.47 -30.29 12.99
N ALA A 261 -5.29 -30.88 11.82
CA ALA A 261 -4.45 -30.32 10.76
C ALA A 261 -4.92 -30.73 9.36
N PHE A 262 -4.74 -29.87 8.37
CA PHE A 262 -4.83 -30.26 6.96
C PHE A 262 -3.53 -30.94 6.53
N LEU A 263 -3.66 -32.08 5.84
CA LEU A 263 -2.52 -32.88 5.36
C LEU A 263 -2.71 -33.26 3.90
N SER A 264 -2.08 -32.51 2.99
CA SER A 264 -2.12 -32.79 1.54
C SER A 264 -1.05 -33.80 1.09
N GLY A 265 -0.12 -34.18 1.97
CA GLY A 265 1.11 -34.88 1.58
C GLY A 265 2.13 -33.97 0.88
N GLY A 266 1.85 -32.67 0.76
CA GLY A 266 2.84 -31.65 0.37
C GLY A 266 3.87 -31.42 1.49
N LEU A 267 5.03 -30.83 1.15
CA LEU A 267 6.13 -30.63 2.11
C LEU A 267 5.72 -29.77 3.31
N ASP A 268 4.94 -28.72 3.07
CA ASP A 268 4.62 -27.71 4.10
C ASP A 268 3.69 -28.26 5.17
N SER A 269 2.55 -28.82 4.74
CA SER A 269 1.59 -29.48 5.64
C SER A 269 2.23 -30.67 6.36
N THR A 270 3.07 -31.43 5.66
CA THR A 270 3.81 -32.56 6.26
C THR A 270 4.78 -32.09 7.34
N ALA A 271 5.51 -30.99 7.13
CA ALA A 271 6.42 -30.43 8.14
C ALA A 271 5.66 -29.95 9.38
N VAL A 272 4.55 -29.25 9.20
CA VAL A 272 3.70 -28.81 10.31
C VAL A 272 3.16 -30.00 11.10
N VAL A 273 2.61 -31.01 10.42
CA VAL A 273 2.08 -32.22 11.08
C VAL A 273 3.18 -33.04 11.75
N ALA A 274 4.37 -33.14 11.16
CA ALA A 274 5.50 -33.88 11.76
C ALA A 274 5.95 -33.25 13.08
N ILE A 275 6.00 -31.92 13.15
CA ILE A 275 6.33 -31.18 14.36
C ILE A 275 5.17 -31.26 15.37
N ALA A 276 3.93 -31.05 14.93
CA ALA A 276 2.75 -31.12 15.79
C ALA A 276 2.60 -32.51 16.45
N SER A 277 2.84 -33.58 15.69
CA SER A 277 2.79 -34.96 16.20
C SER A 277 3.88 -35.26 17.22
N LYS A 278 5.03 -34.57 17.14
CA LYS A 278 6.10 -34.66 18.16
C LYS A 278 5.78 -33.90 19.44
N LEU A 279 5.10 -32.77 19.32
CA LEU A 279 4.77 -31.88 20.45
C LEU A 279 3.51 -32.33 21.20
N SER A 280 2.57 -32.95 20.50
CA SER A 280 1.30 -33.39 21.07
C SER A 280 1.46 -34.70 21.85
N THR A 281 0.76 -34.80 22.97
CA THR A 281 0.60 -36.06 23.73
C THR A 281 -0.52 -36.94 23.18
N GLN A 282 -1.37 -36.38 22.31
CA GLN A 282 -2.46 -37.09 21.63
C GLN A 282 -2.18 -37.21 20.14
N GLN A 283 -2.76 -38.22 19.52
CA GLN A 283 -2.68 -38.40 18.07
C GLN A 283 -3.35 -37.22 17.35
N ILE A 284 -2.59 -36.48 16.54
CA ILE A 284 -3.13 -35.36 15.76
C ILE A 284 -4.14 -35.90 14.74
N ARG A 285 -5.33 -35.30 14.70
CA ARG A 285 -6.31 -35.57 13.64
C ARG A 285 -5.91 -34.83 12.38
N THR A 286 -5.83 -35.54 11.26
CA THR A 286 -5.40 -35.00 9.98
C THR A 286 -6.49 -35.23 8.94
N PHE A 287 -6.77 -34.19 8.15
CA PHE A 287 -7.82 -34.20 7.15
C PHE A 287 -7.24 -33.95 5.76
N SER A 288 -7.70 -34.74 4.80
CA SER A 288 -7.38 -34.56 3.38
C SER A 288 -8.61 -34.82 2.53
N ILE A 289 -8.53 -34.40 1.28
CA ILE A 289 -9.51 -34.74 0.25
C ILE A 289 -8.78 -35.37 -0.93
N GLY A 290 -9.43 -36.31 -1.57
CA GLY A 290 -8.98 -36.92 -2.81
C GLY A 290 -9.96 -36.68 -3.95
N PHE A 291 -9.46 -36.86 -5.18
CA PHE A 291 -10.24 -36.73 -6.40
C PHE A 291 -10.32 -38.07 -7.14
N SER A 292 -11.40 -38.29 -7.89
CA SER A 292 -11.54 -39.49 -8.73
C SER A 292 -10.60 -39.48 -9.94
N ASP A 293 -10.13 -38.30 -10.38
CA ASP A 293 -9.10 -38.14 -11.40
C ASP A 293 -7.69 -38.34 -10.80
N PRO A 294 -6.97 -39.43 -11.15
CA PRO A 294 -5.64 -39.71 -10.60
C PRO A 294 -4.58 -38.63 -10.92
N ALA A 295 -4.79 -37.78 -11.94
CA ALA A 295 -3.86 -36.71 -12.27
C ALA A 295 -3.88 -35.55 -11.26
N HIS A 296 -4.93 -35.45 -10.44
CA HIS A 296 -5.16 -34.38 -9.47
C HIS A 296 -5.30 -34.92 -8.03
N ASP A 297 -5.14 -36.23 -7.83
CA ASP A 297 -5.32 -36.87 -6.52
C ASP A 297 -4.01 -37.01 -5.73
N GLU A 298 -3.88 -36.25 -4.64
CA GLU A 298 -2.75 -36.36 -3.69
C GLU A 298 -3.06 -37.29 -2.50
N SER A 299 -4.23 -37.94 -2.46
CA SER A 299 -4.69 -38.72 -1.30
C SER A 299 -3.72 -39.81 -0.86
N ALA A 300 -3.06 -40.49 -1.81
CA ALA A 300 -2.07 -41.52 -1.52
C ALA A 300 -0.82 -40.97 -0.81
N TRP A 301 -0.41 -39.74 -1.15
CA TRP A 301 0.73 -39.07 -0.50
C TRP A 301 0.36 -38.59 0.90
N ALA A 302 -0.87 -38.07 1.07
CA ALA A 302 -1.40 -37.72 2.38
C ALA A 302 -1.49 -38.95 3.30
N ALA A 303 -1.95 -40.08 2.78
CA ALA A 303 -2.03 -41.35 3.52
C ALA A 303 -0.63 -41.88 3.91
N GLU A 304 0.35 -41.81 3.00
CA GLU A 304 1.74 -42.16 3.33
C GLU A 304 2.30 -41.25 4.44
N ALA A 305 2.07 -39.94 4.35
CA ALA A 305 2.51 -38.99 5.37
C ALA A 305 1.85 -39.27 6.72
N ALA A 306 0.55 -39.47 6.74
CA ALA A 306 -0.19 -39.82 7.95
C ALA A 306 0.34 -41.10 8.61
N SER A 307 0.55 -42.16 7.81
CA SER A 307 1.04 -43.44 8.30
C SER A 307 2.43 -43.32 8.94
N ARG A 308 3.35 -42.59 8.30
CA ARG A 308 4.71 -42.38 8.82
C ARG A 308 4.76 -41.50 10.07
N LEU A 309 3.86 -40.52 10.15
CA LEU A 309 3.79 -39.59 11.28
C LEU A 309 2.91 -40.12 12.42
N GLY A 310 2.17 -41.20 12.19
CA GLY A 310 1.27 -41.79 13.15
C GLY A 310 0.07 -40.90 13.47
N SER A 311 -0.45 -40.12 12.51
CA SER A 311 -1.63 -39.27 12.72
C SER A 311 -2.94 -40.05 12.54
N ASN A 312 -4.03 -39.56 13.14
CA ASN A 312 -5.38 -40.10 12.90
C ASN A 312 -5.90 -39.45 11.61
N HIS A 313 -5.90 -40.19 10.50
CA HIS A 313 -6.14 -39.63 9.18
C HIS A 313 -7.53 -39.93 8.65
N ARG A 314 -8.25 -38.87 8.27
CA ARG A 314 -9.49 -38.94 7.52
C ARG A 314 -9.27 -38.34 6.14
N CYS A 315 -9.48 -39.16 5.12
CA CYS A 315 -9.49 -38.75 3.73
C CYS A 315 -10.89 -39.00 3.17
N GLU A 316 -11.48 -38.00 2.53
CA GLU A 316 -12.71 -38.18 1.77
C GLU A 316 -12.44 -38.02 0.28
N ILE A 317 -12.85 -38.99 -0.52
CA ILE A 317 -12.88 -38.83 -1.98
C ILE A 317 -14.13 -38.03 -2.30
N ILE A 318 -13.93 -36.81 -2.80
CA ILE A 318 -15.04 -35.92 -3.11
C ILE A 318 -15.19 -35.89 -4.63
N GLU A 319 -16.30 -36.42 -5.13
CA GLU A 319 -16.80 -36.09 -6.47
C GLU A 319 -17.30 -34.64 -6.40
N VAL A 320 -16.37 -33.70 -6.55
CA VAL A 320 -16.73 -32.29 -6.49
C VAL A 320 -17.46 -31.95 -7.80
N ASP A 321 -18.79 -31.94 -7.80
CA ASP A 321 -19.55 -31.10 -8.73
C ASP A 321 -19.28 -29.64 -8.31
N ALA A 322 -18.10 -29.14 -8.66
CA ALA A 322 -17.58 -27.87 -8.19
C ALA A 322 -18.44 -26.68 -8.61
N LEU A 323 -19.23 -26.86 -9.66
CA LEU A 323 -20.18 -25.86 -10.10
C LEU A 323 -21.39 -25.77 -9.18
N ALA A 324 -21.81 -26.87 -8.55
CA ALA A 324 -22.85 -26.83 -7.51
C ALA A 324 -22.39 -26.00 -6.30
N SER A 325 -21.08 -25.95 -6.02
CA SER A 325 -20.51 -25.17 -4.92
C SER A 325 -20.17 -23.72 -5.28
N LEU A 326 -20.10 -23.39 -6.58
CA LEU A 326 -19.68 -22.08 -7.06
C LEU A 326 -20.55 -20.93 -6.51
N PRO A 327 -21.90 -21.02 -6.48
CA PRO A 327 -22.73 -19.97 -5.90
C PRO A 327 -22.43 -19.70 -4.43
N ASP A 328 -22.20 -20.76 -3.64
CA ASP A 328 -21.88 -20.65 -2.21
C ASP A 328 -20.50 -20.04 -2.00
N LEU A 329 -19.52 -20.48 -2.79
CA LEU A 329 -18.16 -19.94 -2.80
C LEU A 329 -18.20 -18.42 -3.06
N VAL A 330 -18.81 -18.01 -4.17
CA VAL A 330 -18.93 -16.59 -4.57
C VAL A 330 -19.65 -15.76 -3.50
N ARG A 331 -20.64 -16.33 -2.82
CA ARG A 331 -21.35 -15.65 -1.73
C ARG A 331 -20.44 -15.36 -0.53
N HIS A 332 -19.64 -16.35 -0.11
CA HIS A 332 -18.78 -16.22 1.07
C HIS A 332 -17.58 -15.29 0.84
N TYR A 333 -17.01 -15.24 -0.36
CA TYR A 333 -15.92 -14.28 -0.66
C TYR A 333 -16.42 -12.83 -0.77
N GLY A 334 -17.71 -12.62 -1.07
CA GLY A 334 -18.32 -11.29 -1.13
C GLY A 334 -17.98 -10.47 -2.38
N GLU A 335 -16.88 -10.79 -3.05
CA GLU A 335 -16.39 -10.23 -4.31
C GLU A 335 -15.88 -11.36 -5.23
N PRO A 336 -15.66 -11.11 -6.54
CA PRO A 336 -15.15 -12.16 -7.41
C PRO A 336 -13.76 -12.62 -6.95
N PHE A 337 -13.64 -13.94 -6.71
CA PHE A 337 -12.42 -14.60 -6.22
C PHE A 337 -12.19 -15.90 -6.97
N GLY A 338 -11.14 -15.95 -7.80
CA GLY A 338 -10.95 -16.90 -8.88
C GLY A 338 -9.96 -18.02 -8.59
N ASP A 339 -9.38 -18.12 -7.39
CA ASP A 339 -8.52 -19.26 -7.06
C ASP A 339 -9.37 -20.52 -6.95
N SER A 340 -9.29 -21.36 -7.98
CA SER A 340 -10.07 -22.59 -8.11
C SER A 340 -9.80 -23.61 -6.98
N SER A 341 -8.66 -23.51 -6.28
CA SER A 341 -8.37 -24.35 -5.11
C SER A 341 -9.25 -24.04 -3.91
N ALA A 342 -9.94 -22.89 -3.88
CA ALA A 342 -10.92 -22.56 -2.85
C ALA A 342 -12.04 -23.60 -2.75
N VAL A 343 -12.43 -24.23 -3.86
CA VAL A 343 -13.42 -25.31 -3.90
C VAL A 343 -12.97 -26.50 -3.05
N ALA A 344 -11.72 -26.93 -3.28
CA ALA A 344 -11.09 -28.02 -2.56
C ALA A 344 -10.90 -27.66 -1.07
N THR A 345 -10.49 -26.42 -0.78
CA THR A 345 -10.30 -25.93 0.60
C THR A 345 -11.62 -25.92 1.37
N MET A 346 -12.70 -25.46 0.74
CA MET A 346 -14.05 -25.44 1.32
C MET A 346 -14.52 -26.87 1.63
N ALA A 347 -14.22 -27.82 0.75
CA ALA A 347 -14.60 -29.21 0.94
C ALA A 347 -13.86 -29.89 2.10
N VAL A 348 -12.52 -29.73 2.20
CA VAL A 348 -11.76 -30.28 3.34
C VAL A 348 -12.11 -29.59 4.66
N ALA A 349 -12.41 -28.29 4.65
CA ALA A 349 -12.88 -27.57 5.83
C ALA A 349 -14.21 -28.11 6.34
N ARG A 350 -15.17 -28.40 5.46
CA ARG A 350 -16.45 -29.04 5.82
C ARG A 350 -16.26 -30.37 6.52
N VAL A 351 -15.28 -31.18 6.09
CA VAL A 351 -14.97 -32.48 6.71
C VAL A 351 -14.36 -32.27 8.10
N ALA A 352 -13.36 -31.39 8.21
CA ALA A 352 -12.69 -31.13 9.48
C ALA A 352 -13.62 -30.50 10.54
N ALA A 353 -14.52 -29.59 10.12
CA ALA A 353 -15.47 -28.91 11.00
C ALA A 353 -16.45 -29.86 11.72
N GLN A 354 -16.62 -31.10 11.22
CA GLN A 354 -17.42 -32.13 11.88
C GLN A 354 -16.76 -32.68 13.15
N GLU A 355 -15.44 -32.50 13.29
CA GLU A 355 -14.64 -33.16 14.33
C GLU A 355 -13.84 -32.19 15.20
N VAL A 356 -13.44 -31.04 14.65
CA VAL A 356 -12.61 -30.04 15.32
C VAL A 356 -13.09 -28.63 14.97
N LYS A 357 -12.79 -27.66 15.84
CA LYS A 357 -13.06 -26.24 15.59
C LYS A 357 -11.85 -25.48 15.05
N THR A 358 -10.66 -26.08 15.12
CA THR A 358 -9.41 -25.45 14.70
C THR A 358 -8.47 -26.45 14.06
N VAL A 359 -7.75 -26.03 13.01
CA VAL A 359 -6.77 -26.83 12.28
C VAL A 359 -5.49 -26.05 11.99
N LEU A 360 -4.35 -26.75 12.08
CA LEU A 360 -3.09 -26.29 11.54
C LEU A 360 -3.03 -26.50 10.02
N THR A 361 -2.33 -25.60 9.33
CA THR A 361 -2.20 -25.60 7.87
C THR A 361 -0.75 -25.33 7.46
N GLY A 362 -0.41 -25.64 6.21
CA GLY A 362 0.94 -25.44 5.64
C GLY A 362 1.07 -24.17 4.79
N ASP A 363 0.11 -23.25 4.83
CA ASP A 363 0.12 -22.06 3.98
C ASP A 363 1.29 -21.11 4.32
N GLY A 364 1.79 -20.41 3.31
CA GLY A 364 2.95 -19.51 3.41
C GLY A 364 4.32 -20.16 3.25
N GLY A 365 4.37 -21.50 3.22
CA GLY A 365 5.62 -22.23 3.03
C GLY A 365 6.24 -22.01 1.65
N ASP A 366 5.45 -21.86 0.59
CA ASP A 366 5.95 -21.58 -0.75
C ASP A 366 6.52 -20.16 -0.87
N GLU A 367 5.85 -19.17 -0.29
CA GLU A 367 6.24 -17.76 -0.32
C GLU A 367 7.52 -17.53 0.48
N GLY A 368 7.57 -18.05 1.71
CA GLY A 368 8.71 -17.91 2.59
C GLY A 368 9.92 -18.75 2.18
N MET A 369 9.72 -19.89 1.51
CA MET A 369 10.79 -20.85 1.16
C MET A 369 10.95 -21.09 -0.36
N ALA A 370 10.56 -20.12 -1.20
CA ALA A 370 10.75 -20.12 -2.65
C ALA A 370 10.19 -21.38 -3.37
N GLY A 371 9.04 -21.88 -2.91
CA GLY A 371 8.50 -23.17 -3.32
C GLY A 371 7.74 -23.19 -4.65
N TYR A 372 7.42 -22.03 -5.23
CA TYR A 372 6.63 -21.98 -6.46
C TYR A 372 7.47 -22.28 -7.70
N HIS A 373 6.85 -22.94 -8.67
CA HIS A 373 7.45 -23.13 -9.98
C HIS A 373 7.76 -21.80 -10.67
N SER A 374 6.91 -20.78 -10.47
CA SER A 374 7.12 -19.42 -10.96
C SER A 374 8.39 -18.79 -10.41
N HIS A 375 8.77 -19.04 -9.14
CA HIS A 375 10.04 -18.56 -8.58
C HIS A 375 11.24 -19.15 -9.33
N MET A 376 11.21 -20.45 -9.61
CA MET A 376 12.29 -21.13 -10.33
C MET A 376 12.33 -20.72 -11.81
N ALA A 377 11.16 -20.55 -12.44
CA ALA A 377 11.05 -20.06 -13.81
C ALA A 377 11.59 -18.62 -13.94
N TRP A 378 11.26 -17.77 -12.96
CA TRP A 378 11.80 -16.41 -12.85
C TRP A 378 13.32 -16.40 -12.69
N LEU A 379 13.86 -17.20 -11.77
CA LEU A 379 15.30 -17.33 -11.58
C LEU A 379 16.01 -17.79 -12.86
N LYS A 380 15.46 -18.80 -13.56
CA LYS A 380 15.96 -19.27 -14.85
C LYS A 380 15.92 -18.15 -15.91
N TRP A 381 14.81 -17.42 -16.01
CA TRP A 381 14.64 -16.31 -16.97
C TRP A 381 15.65 -15.17 -16.74
N VAL A 382 15.81 -14.72 -15.49
CA VAL A 382 16.78 -13.66 -15.14
C VAL A 382 18.22 -14.12 -15.41
N SER A 383 18.54 -15.38 -15.12
CA SER A 383 19.89 -15.94 -15.32
C SER A 383 20.25 -16.14 -16.80
N GLN A 384 19.26 -16.38 -17.66
CA GLN A 384 19.45 -16.57 -19.10
C GLN A 384 19.48 -15.26 -19.89
N SER A 385 18.94 -14.17 -19.34
CA SER A 385 18.82 -12.86 -20.01
C SER A 385 20.13 -12.06 -20.06
N GLY A 386 21.28 -12.73 -20.19
CA GLY A 386 22.65 -12.19 -20.08
C GLY A 386 23.09 -11.11 -21.08
N GLU A 387 22.18 -10.43 -21.78
CA GLU A 387 22.48 -9.26 -22.61
C GLU A 387 22.01 -7.96 -21.93
N PRO A 388 22.91 -6.97 -21.66
CA PRO A 388 22.59 -5.74 -20.93
C PRO A 388 21.54 -4.81 -21.57
N HIS A 389 21.00 -5.16 -22.74
CA HIS A 389 20.20 -4.28 -23.60
C HIS A 389 18.75 -4.76 -23.77
N LEU A 390 18.42 -5.98 -23.34
CA LEU A 390 17.08 -6.55 -23.46
C LEU A 390 16.47 -6.78 -22.07
N SER A 391 15.65 -5.80 -21.66
CA SER A 391 14.76 -5.79 -20.49
C SER A 391 15.40 -6.00 -19.11
N ARG A 392 15.67 -4.89 -18.40
CA ARG A 392 15.83 -4.92 -16.93
C ARG A 392 14.58 -5.59 -16.31
N PRO A 393 14.73 -6.49 -15.33
CA PRO A 393 13.61 -7.04 -14.59
C PRO A 393 12.66 -5.93 -14.13
N SER A 394 11.37 -6.09 -14.44
CA SER A 394 10.30 -5.16 -14.07
C SER A 394 9.13 -5.92 -13.47
N VAL A 395 8.22 -5.21 -12.80
CA VAL A 395 6.97 -5.78 -12.32
C VAL A 395 6.16 -6.43 -13.47
N GLY A 396 6.15 -5.80 -14.65
CA GLY A 396 5.47 -6.34 -15.83
C GLY A 396 6.10 -7.65 -16.32
N SER A 397 7.41 -7.81 -16.18
CA SER A 397 8.11 -9.08 -16.47
C SER A 397 7.72 -10.17 -15.48
N TRP A 398 7.62 -9.86 -14.19
CA TRP A 398 7.16 -10.83 -13.18
C TRP A 398 5.69 -11.22 -13.38
N GLN A 399 4.83 -10.25 -13.71
CA GLN A 399 3.40 -10.50 -13.94
C GLN A 399 3.14 -11.51 -15.06
N GLN A 400 4.04 -11.65 -16.04
CA GLN A 400 3.91 -12.69 -17.08
C GLN A 400 3.92 -14.12 -16.53
N PHE A 401 4.50 -14.34 -15.34
CA PHE A 401 4.58 -15.66 -14.69
C PHE A 401 3.37 -15.98 -13.82
N ILE A 402 2.55 -14.98 -13.49
CA ILE A 402 1.47 -15.11 -12.49
C ILE A 402 0.10 -14.63 -13.00
N GLN A 403 0.01 -14.01 -14.17
CA GLN A 403 -1.25 -13.53 -14.72
C GLN A 403 -2.11 -14.64 -15.35
N TYR A 404 -3.43 -14.51 -15.22
CA TYR A 404 -4.42 -15.41 -15.79
C TYR A 404 -4.87 -14.91 -17.17
N CYS A 405 -5.55 -13.76 -17.22
CA CYS A 405 -5.84 -13.07 -18.47
C CYS A 405 -4.68 -12.13 -18.80
N ASP A 406 -3.94 -12.45 -19.86
CA ASP A 406 -2.86 -11.58 -20.35
C ASP A 406 -3.38 -10.21 -20.83
N PRO A 407 -2.51 -9.20 -20.97
CA PRO A 407 -2.90 -7.86 -21.38
C PRO A 407 -3.70 -7.77 -22.68
N HIS A 408 -3.38 -8.60 -23.67
CA HIS A 408 -4.08 -8.61 -24.95
C HIS A 408 -5.48 -9.21 -24.80
N THR A 409 -5.61 -10.29 -24.03
CA THR A 409 -6.91 -10.87 -23.67
C THR A 409 -7.79 -9.88 -22.92
N ARG A 410 -7.28 -9.20 -21.88
CA ARG A 410 -8.03 -8.18 -21.13
C ARG A 410 -8.47 -7.01 -22.00
N GLN A 411 -7.59 -6.50 -22.87
CA GLN A 411 -7.92 -5.42 -23.81
C GLN A 411 -9.04 -5.80 -24.79
N ARG A 412 -9.16 -7.08 -25.15
CA ARG A 412 -10.26 -7.59 -25.99
C ARG A 412 -11.56 -7.79 -25.21
N LEU A 413 -11.48 -8.11 -23.92
CA LEU A 413 -12.65 -8.31 -23.06
C LEU A 413 -13.35 -6.99 -22.71
N TRP A 414 -12.62 -5.88 -22.58
CA TRP A 414 -13.27 -4.59 -22.28
C TRP A 414 -14.01 -4.00 -23.49
N ALA A 415 -15.26 -3.59 -23.27
CA ALA A 415 -16.11 -2.95 -24.27
C ALA A 415 -16.24 -1.43 -24.05
N GLY A 416 -16.72 -0.73 -25.09
CA GLY A 416 -17.06 0.70 -25.01
C GLY A 416 -15.92 1.60 -24.53
N GLU A 417 -16.26 2.58 -23.70
CA GLU A 417 -15.31 3.59 -23.19
C GLU A 417 -14.28 3.02 -22.19
N GLN A 418 -14.51 1.83 -21.63
CA GLN A 418 -13.57 1.20 -20.68
C GLN A 418 -12.39 0.53 -21.38
N ARG A 419 -12.52 0.25 -22.68
CA ARG A 419 -11.48 -0.41 -23.47
C ARG A 419 -10.19 0.43 -23.48
N GLY A 420 -9.12 -0.12 -22.91
CA GLY A 420 -7.80 0.51 -22.83
C GLY A 420 -7.61 1.48 -21.65
N ARG A 421 -8.66 1.80 -20.88
CA ARG A 421 -8.56 2.65 -19.67
C ARG A 421 -8.21 1.88 -18.39
N THR A 422 -8.37 0.56 -18.42
CA THR A 422 -8.23 -0.30 -17.24
C THR A 422 -6.82 -0.89 -17.08
N MET A 423 -6.00 -0.83 -18.13
CA MET A 423 -4.67 -1.45 -18.25
C MET A 423 -3.55 -0.67 -17.52
N LEU A 424 -3.85 -0.16 -16.33
CA LEU A 424 -2.89 0.57 -15.51
C LEU A 424 -2.06 -0.38 -14.64
N PRO A 425 -0.84 0.03 -14.23
CA PRO A 425 -0.07 -0.71 -13.24
C PRO A 425 -0.87 -0.91 -11.94
N ILE A 426 -0.67 -2.07 -11.32
CA ILE A 426 -1.26 -2.41 -10.02
C ILE A 426 -0.38 -1.77 -8.94
N GLU A 427 -0.90 -0.73 -8.29
CA GLU A 427 -0.13 0.13 -7.36
C GLU A 427 0.58 -0.65 -6.26
N SER A 428 -0.08 -1.64 -5.65
CA SER A 428 0.51 -2.47 -4.59
C SER A 428 1.68 -3.32 -5.11
N PHE A 429 1.64 -3.76 -6.37
CA PHE A 429 2.73 -4.49 -7.01
C PHE A 429 3.91 -3.57 -7.35
N GLU A 430 3.64 -2.38 -7.90
CA GLU A 430 4.66 -1.37 -8.17
C GLU A 430 5.40 -0.95 -6.89
N GLN A 431 4.64 -0.67 -5.84
CA GLN A 431 5.20 -0.29 -4.54
C GLN A 431 6.07 -1.43 -3.95
N ALA A 432 5.58 -2.67 -3.96
CA ALA A 432 6.35 -3.82 -3.49
C ALA A 432 7.61 -4.06 -4.34
N TRP A 433 7.53 -3.86 -5.66
CA TRP A 433 8.67 -3.97 -6.58
C TRP A 433 9.76 -2.92 -6.27
N ILE A 434 9.35 -1.67 -6.04
CA ILE A 434 10.25 -0.57 -5.69
C ILE A 434 10.93 -0.83 -4.34
N GLU A 435 10.19 -1.34 -3.36
CA GLU A 435 10.73 -1.69 -2.04
C GLU A 435 11.72 -2.87 -2.11
N ALA A 436 11.49 -3.82 -3.01
CA ALA A 436 12.32 -5.02 -3.18
C ALA A 436 13.46 -4.88 -4.20
N ARG A 437 13.71 -3.68 -4.75
CA ARG A 437 14.64 -3.47 -5.87
C ARG A 437 16.10 -3.83 -5.56
N GLU A 438 16.51 -3.75 -4.30
CA GLU A 438 17.86 -4.09 -3.83
C GLU A 438 17.99 -5.56 -3.41
N LEU A 439 16.89 -6.31 -3.37
CA LEU A 439 16.91 -7.73 -2.98
C LEU A 439 17.42 -8.63 -4.12
N GLY A 440 17.87 -9.82 -3.73
CA GLY A 440 18.23 -10.90 -4.65
C GLY A 440 17.08 -11.32 -5.57
N VAL A 441 17.38 -12.10 -6.60
CA VAL A 441 16.45 -12.43 -7.69
C VAL A 441 15.19 -13.13 -7.17
N VAL A 442 15.36 -14.11 -6.28
CA VAL A 442 14.28 -14.89 -5.68
C VAL A 442 13.69 -14.17 -4.49
N GLN A 443 14.51 -13.58 -3.63
CA GLN A 443 14.05 -12.80 -2.47
C GLN A 443 13.13 -11.66 -2.89
N ARG A 444 13.36 -11.04 -4.06
CA ARG A 444 12.48 -10.02 -4.62
C ARG A 444 11.06 -10.52 -4.83
N VAL A 445 10.89 -11.67 -5.48
CA VAL A 445 9.54 -12.23 -5.73
C VAL A 445 8.92 -12.80 -4.46
N GLN A 446 9.72 -13.32 -3.51
CA GLN A 446 9.22 -13.69 -2.18
C GLN A 446 8.67 -12.48 -1.40
N TYR A 447 9.37 -11.34 -1.47
CA TYR A 447 8.91 -10.09 -0.87
C TYR A 447 7.60 -9.62 -1.50
N MET A 448 7.50 -9.70 -2.83
CA MET A 448 6.25 -9.38 -3.53
C MET A 448 5.12 -10.29 -3.10
N ASP A 449 5.33 -11.60 -3.07
CA ASP A 449 4.31 -12.56 -2.68
C ASP A 449 3.85 -12.31 -1.25
N ALA A 450 4.77 -12.01 -0.32
CA ALA A 450 4.46 -11.69 1.07
C ALA A 450 3.51 -10.50 1.24
N LEU A 451 3.58 -9.50 0.34
CA LEU A 451 2.77 -8.28 0.41
C LEU A 451 1.55 -8.29 -0.51
N THR A 452 1.54 -9.12 -1.55
CA THR A 452 0.53 -9.03 -2.61
C THR A 452 -0.23 -10.33 -2.83
N TYR A 453 0.44 -11.48 -2.93
CA TYR A 453 -0.18 -12.76 -3.25
C TYR A 453 -0.68 -13.49 -1.99
N LEU A 454 0.19 -13.64 -1.00
CA LEU A 454 -0.10 -14.28 0.28
C LEU A 454 -1.32 -13.66 1.00
N PRO A 455 -1.37 -12.35 1.29
CA PRO A 455 -2.49 -11.74 2.03
C PRO A 455 -3.81 -11.72 1.26
N ASN A 456 -3.77 -11.59 -0.07
CA ASN A 456 -4.97 -11.30 -0.86
C ASN A 456 -5.53 -12.51 -1.60
N ASP A 457 -4.70 -13.53 -1.85
CA ASP A 457 -5.11 -14.79 -2.47
C ASP A 457 -5.08 -15.92 -1.44
N ILE A 458 -3.90 -16.40 -1.04
CA ILE A 458 -3.74 -17.62 -0.25
C ILE A 458 -4.43 -17.54 1.12
N LEU A 459 -4.17 -16.51 1.91
CA LEU A 459 -4.73 -16.38 3.25
C LEU A 459 -6.22 -16.02 3.22
N THR A 460 -6.63 -15.19 2.24
CA THR A 460 -8.04 -14.88 2.00
C THR A 460 -8.81 -16.14 1.61
N LYS A 461 -8.24 -16.98 0.72
CA LYS A 461 -8.82 -18.26 0.33
C LYS A 461 -9.09 -19.12 1.55
N VAL A 462 -8.04 -19.38 2.33
CA VAL A 462 -8.08 -20.37 3.41
C VAL A 462 -8.97 -19.89 4.55
N ASP A 463 -8.90 -18.62 4.93
CA ASP A 463 -9.77 -18.06 5.96
C ASP A 463 -11.24 -18.08 5.53
N ILE A 464 -11.61 -17.54 4.38
CA ILE A 464 -13.03 -17.49 3.97
C ILE A 464 -13.60 -18.89 3.76
N ALA A 465 -12.87 -19.78 3.07
CA ALA A 465 -13.37 -21.14 2.78
C ALA A 465 -13.53 -21.99 4.05
N SER A 466 -12.63 -21.84 5.03
CA SER A 466 -12.74 -22.55 6.30
C SER A 466 -13.82 -21.97 7.20
N MET A 467 -13.94 -20.64 7.25
CA MET A 467 -14.90 -19.95 8.09
C MET A 467 -16.34 -20.05 7.60
N ALA A 468 -16.56 -20.42 6.33
CA ALA A 468 -17.88 -20.84 5.84
C ALA A 468 -18.49 -21.98 6.67
N TYR A 469 -17.66 -22.79 7.35
CA TYR A 469 -18.07 -23.88 8.23
C TYR A 469 -17.68 -23.66 9.70
N GLY A 470 -17.34 -22.43 10.11
CA GLY A 470 -16.92 -22.14 11.48
C GLY A 470 -15.66 -22.89 11.90
N LEU A 471 -14.71 -23.11 10.97
CA LEU A 471 -13.44 -23.79 11.23
C LEU A 471 -12.29 -22.78 11.22
N GLU A 472 -11.60 -22.61 12.35
CA GLU A 472 -10.41 -21.77 12.41
C GLU A 472 -9.19 -22.44 11.77
N THR A 473 -8.52 -21.74 10.87
CA THR A 473 -7.21 -22.15 10.35
C THR A 473 -6.08 -21.37 11.01
N ARG A 474 -5.00 -22.08 11.32
CA ARG A 474 -3.76 -21.58 11.91
C ARG A 474 -2.59 -21.94 11.01
N THR A 475 -1.68 -21.01 10.77
CA THR A 475 -0.65 -21.09 9.70
C THR A 475 0.76 -20.91 10.29
N PRO A 476 1.36 -21.95 10.92
CA PRO A 476 2.64 -21.80 11.62
C PRO A 476 3.80 -21.31 10.76
N LEU A 477 3.76 -21.54 9.44
CA LEU A 477 4.86 -21.14 8.54
C LEU A 477 4.89 -19.63 8.24
N ILE A 478 3.85 -18.89 8.61
CA ILE A 478 3.80 -17.41 8.51
C ILE A 478 3.85 -16.71 9.85
N ASP A 479 4.26 -17.42 10.90
CA ASP A 479 4.59 -16.78 12.16
C ASP A 479 5.70 -15.75 11.95
N VAL A 480 5.59 -14.60 12.62
CA VAL A 480 6.52 -13.48 12.47
C VAL A 480 7.97 -13.89 12.78
N ASP A 481 8.19 -14.84 13.69
CA ASP A 481 9.54 -15.29 14.03
C ASP A 481 10.09 -16.29 13.01
N VAL A 482 9.21 -17.09 12.36
CA VAL A 482 9.58 -17.90 11.20
C VAL A 482 10.03 -16.99 10.05
N TRP A 483 9.27 -15.95 9.74
CA TRP A 483 9.64 -15.03 8.66
C TRP A 483 10.88 -14.21 8.98
N LYS A 484 11.08 -13.77 10.23
CA LYS A 484 12.35 -13.14 10.64
C LYS A 484 13.56 -14.03 10.35
N LEU A 485 13.44 -15.35 10.54
CA LEU A 485 14.51 -16.29 10.18
C LEU A 485 14.66 -16.43 8.66
N LEU A 486 13.54 -16.62 7.94
CA LEU A 486 13.55 -16.83 6.49
C LEU A 486 14.13 -15.62 5.73
N THR A 487 13.82 -14.39 6.16
CA THR A 487 14.33 -13.16 5.53
C THR A 487 15.82 -12.91 5.79
N GLN A 488 16.42 -13.63 6.76
CA GLN A 488 17.87 -13.65 6.99
C GLN A 488 18.60 -14.71 6.16
N MET A 489 17.88 -15.67 5.57
CA MET A 489 18.51 -16.76 4.81
C MET A 489 19.02 -16.26 3.45
N PRO A 490 20.30 -16.53 3.10
CA PRO A 490 20.78 -16.34 1.75
C PRO A 490 20.04 -17.24 0.75
N GLU A 491 19.82 -16.78 -0.49
CA GLU A 491 19.11 -17.54 -1.53
C GLU A 491 19.70 -18.95 -1.74
N ARG A 492 21.03 -19.09 -1.69
CA ARG A 492 21.75 -20.37 -1.81
C ARG A 492 21.39 -21.43 -0.76
N VAL A 493 20.80 -21.02 0.37
CA VAL A 493 20.39 -21.94 1.45
C VAL A 493 19.02 -22.53 1.14
N ASN A 494 18.15 -21.72 0.53
CA ASN A 494 16.75 -22.04 0.30
C ASN A 494 16.47 -22.58 -1.12
N VAL A 495 17.29 -22.16 -2.09
CA VAL A 495 17.28 -22.64 -3.48
C VAL A 495 18.48 -23.56 -3.69
N GLY A 496 18.24 -24.72 -4.30
CA GLY A 496 19.26 -25.72 -4.60
C GLY A 496 18.99 -26.47 -5.89
N VAL A 497 19.72 -27.56 -6.08
CA VAL A 497 19.52 -28.51 -7.18
C VAL A 497 19.08 -29.84 -6.56
N ASP A 498 18.01 -30.42 -7.08
CA ASP A 498 17.52 -31.71 -6.61
C ASP A 498 18.40 -32.89 -7.12
N PRO A 499 18.22 -34.12 -6.61
CA PRO A 499 18.98 -35.29 -7.06
C PRO A 499 18.87 -35.62 -8.56
N TYR A 500 17.92 -35.02 -9.27
CA TYR A 500 17.69 -35.20 -10.70
C TYR A 500 18.31 -34.09 -11.56
N GLY A 501 18.96 -33.10 -10.94
CA GLY A 501 19.63 -32.00 -11.64
C GLY A 501 18.75 -30.77 -11.90
N GLU A 502 17.53 -30.72 -11.35
CA GLU A 502 16.62 -29.57 -11.53
C GLU A 502 16.73 -28.55 -10.40
N LEU A 503 16.62 -27.26 -10.76
CA LEU A 503 16.53 -26.18 -9.79
C LEU A 503 15.27 -26.31 -8.95
N THR A 504 15.43 -26.17 -7.64
CA THR A 504 14.33 -26.39 -6.69
C THR A 504 14.42 -25.46 -5.48
N GLY A 505 13.28 -24.96 -5.04
CA GLY A 505 13.14 -24.28 -3.75
C GLY A 505 12.89 -25.26 -2.60
N LYS A 506 12.57 -24.70 -1.43
CA LYS A 506 12.33 -25.45 -0.18
C LYS A 506 13.47 -26.40 0.18
N HIS A 507 14.70 -26.06 -0.21
CA HIS A 507 15.85 -26.95 -0.07
C HIS A 507 16.09 -27.33 1.39
N LEU A 508 16.04 -26.33 2.28
CA LEU A 508 16.24 -26.55 3.71
C LEU A 508 15.09 -27.33 4.35
N LEU A 509 13.84 -27.09 3.91
CA LEU A 509 12.67 -27.84 4.37
C LEU A 509 12.73 -29.32 3.98
N LYS A 510 13.20 -29.64 2.76
CA LYS A 510 13.44 -31.02 2.32
C LYS A 510 14.51 -31.71 3.17
N LYS A 511 15.61 -31.01 3.49
CA LYS A 511 16.64 -31.51 4.42
C LYS A 511 16.09 -31.77 5.82
N LEU A 512 15.15 -30.95 6.30
CA LEU A 512 14.47 -31.19 7.58
C LEU A 512 13.62 -32.47 7.50
N LEU A 513 12.83 -32.61 6.45
CA LEU A 513 11.89 -33.72 6.27
C LEU A 513 12.54 -35.07 5.92
N SER A 514 13.78 -35.08 5.43
CA SER A 514 14.50 -36.33 5.11
C SER A 514 14.74 -37.25 6.31
N ARG A 515 14.57 -36.73 7.54
CA ARG A 515 14.58 -37.52 8.78
C ARG A 515 13.41 -38.52 8.85
N TRP A 516 12.32 -38.27 8.13
CA TRP A 516 11.09 -39.09 8.16
C TRP A 516 10.70 -39.67 6.80
N PHE A 517 11.08 -38.99 5.71
CA PHE A 517 10.58 -39.26 4.36
C PHE A 517 11.71 -39.60 3.38
N PRO A 518 11.48 -40.54 2.44
CA PRO A 518 12.45 -40.89 1.41
C PRO A 518 12.50 -39.83 0.29
N ASP A 519 13.58 -39.83 -0.50
CA ASP A 519 13.77 -38.88 -1.61
C ASP A 519 12.60 -38.85 -2.61
N ARG A 520 11.96 -40.00 -2.88
CA ARG A 520 10.78 -40.08 -3.76
C ARG A 520 9.61 -39.24 -3.29
N PHE A 521 9.49 -39.00 -1.99
CA PHE A 521 8.46 -38.16 -1.39
C PHE A 521 8.90 -36.69 -1.40
N LEU A 522 10.17 -36.43 -1.05
CA LEU A 522 10.72 -35.07 -0.92
C LEU A 522 10.86 -34.32 -2.25
N HIS A 523 11.14 -35.04 -3.33
CA HIS A 523 11.43 -34.49 -4.65
C HIS A 523 10.32 -34.78 -5.67
N ARG A 524 9.12 -35.16 -5.20
CA ARG A 524 7.97 -35.37 -6.09
C ARG A 524 7.55 -34.06 -6.75
N LYS A 525 7.06 -34.15 -7.99
CA LYS A 525 6.47 -33.00 -8.67
C LYS A 525 5.20 -32.59 -7.91
N LYS A 526 5.15 -31.34 -7.45
CA LYS A 526 3.97 -30.78 -6.78
C LYS A 526 2.77 -30.86 -7.74
N GLN A 527 1.72 -31.55 -7.32
CA GLN A 527 0.41 -31.49 -7.95
C GLN A 527 -0.37 -30.53 -7.06
N GLY A 528 -0.58 -29.29 -7.51
CA GLY A 528 -1.23 -28.28 -6.67
C GLY A 528 -2.60 -28.76 -6.21
N PHE A 529 -3.18 -28.08 -5.21
CA PHE A 529 -4.55 -28.33 -4.72
C PHE A 529 -5.61 -27.82 -5.73
N ALA A 530 -5.38 -28.07 -7.02
CA ALA A 530 -6.10 -27.51 -8.14
C ALA A 530 -7.16 -28.49 -8.63
N VAL A 531 -8.29 -27.93 -9.07
CA VAL A 531 -9.38 -28.70 -9.66
C VAL A 531 -9.16 -28.92 -11.17
N PRO A 532 -9.69 -30.01 -11.76
CA PRO A 532 -9.41 -30.39 -13.15
C PRO A 532 -10.20 -29.55 -14.19
N LEU A 533 -10.01 -28.22 -14.20
CA LEU A 533 -10.73 -27.27 -15.06
C LEU A 533 -10.65 -27.64 -16.55
N ALA A 534 -9.50 -28.12 -17.01
CA ALA A 534 -9.31 -28.52 -18.41
C ALA A 534 -10.21 -29.71 -18.81
N ARG A 535 -10.39 -30.68 -17.90
CA ARG A 535 -11.30 -31.82 -18.12
C ARG A 535 -12.76 -31.36 -18.09
N TRP A 536 -13.11 -30.48 -17.14
CA TRP A 536 -14.46 -29.98 -16.99
C TRP A 536 -14.95 -29.15 -18.18
N PHE A 537 -14.10 -28.31 -18.75
CA PHE A 537 -14.45 -27.44 -19.89
C PHE A 537 -14.22 -28.08 -21.27
N ALA A 538 -13.77 -29.34 -21.31
CA ALA A 538 -13.67 -30.13 -22.53
C ALA A 538 -15.04 -30.28 -23.21
N ALA A 539 -15.05 -30.63 -24.50
CA ALA A 539 -16.30 -30.71 -25.28
C ALA A 539 -17.31 -31.74 -24.72
N ASP A 540 -16.80 -32.83 -24.14
CA ASP A 540 -17.55 -33.88 -23.45
C ASP A 540 -17.53 -33.73 -21.91
N GLY A 541 -17.03 -32.60 -21.41
CA GLY A 541 -16.90 -32.33 -19.98
C GLY A 541 -18.21 -31.83 -19.36
N ASP A 542 -18.44 -32.17 -18.09
CA ASP A 542 -19.71 -31.92 -17.40
C ASP A 542 -20.03 -30.42 -17.21
N ALA A 543 -19.02 -29.56 -17.19
CA ALA A 543 -19.16 -28.10 -17.02
C ALA A 543 -19.33 -27.34 -18.35
N ARG A 544 -19.21 -28.02 -19.49
CA ARG A 544 -19.19 -27.37 -20.81
C ARG A 544 -20.48 -26.61 -21.10
N SER A 545 -21.62 -27.25 -20.85
CA SER A 545 -22.94 -26.68 -21.07
C SER A 545 -23.18 -25.44 -20.21
N LEU A 546 -22.72 -25.46 -18.94
CA LEU A 546 -22.84 -24.31 -18.05
C LEU A 546 -22.04 -23.11 -18.56
N VAL A 547 -20.79 -23.32 -19.00
CA VAL A 547 -19.99 -22.22 -19.59
C VAL A 547 -20.67 -21.65 -20.83
N GLU A 548 -21.20 -22.52 -21.71
CA GLU A 548 -21.89 -22.07 -22.91
C GLU A 548 -23.20 -21.32 -22.59
N GLU A 549 -23.96 -21.77 -21.59
CA GLU A 549 -25.20 -21.14 -21.14
C GLU A 549 -24.93 -19.80 -20.43
N ARG A 550 -24.05 -19.79 -19.43
CA ARG A 550 -23.86 -18.66 -18.50
C ARG A 550 -22.94 -17.60 -19.08
N LEU A 551 -21.81 -17.99 -19.67
CA LEU A 551 -20.79 -17.07 -20.15
C LEU A 551 -21.03 -16.67 -21.61
N LEU A 552 -21.35 -17.63 -22.49
CA LEU A 552 -21.54 -17.37 -23.91
C LEU A 552 -23.00 -17.02 -24.28
N GLY A 553 -23.94 -17.32 -23.39
CA GLY A 553 -25.37 -17.06 -23.58
C GLY A 553 -25.72 -15.58 -23.74
N ARG A 554 -26.93 -15.34 -24.25
CA ARG A 554 -27.48 -13.98 -24.45
C ARG A 554 -27.79 -13.28 -23.12
N ASN A 555 -28.06 -14.04 -22.06
CA ASN A 555 -28.42 -13.55 -20.74
C ASN A 555 -27.23 -13.44 -19.78
N SER A 556 -25.99 -13.43 -20.29
CA SER A 556 -24.78 -13.22 -19.48
C SER A 556 -24.79 -11.81 -18.89
N GLN A 557 -24.55 -11.72 -17.58
CA GLN A 557 -24.43 -10.44 -16.89
C GLN A 557 -23.12 -9.72 -17.26
N LEU A 558 -22.05 -10.47 -17.61
CA LEU A 558 -20.80 -9.86 -18.08
C LEU A 558 -21.00 -8.92 -19.27
N ARG A 559 -22.01 -9.16 -20.13
CA ARG A 559 -22.28 -8.31 -21.30
C ARG A 559 -22.62 -6.86 -20.95
N THR A 560 -22.94 -6.58 -19.69
CA THR A 560 -23.15 -5.20 -19.21
C THR A 560 -21.84 -4.40 -19.07
N LEU A 561 -20.69 -5.08 -18.97
CA LEU A 561 -19.37 -4.47 -18.76
C LEU A 561 -18.32 -4.90 -19.81
N LEU A 562 -18.41 -6.14 -20.29
CA LEU A 562 -17.39 -6.82 -21.10
C LEU A 562 -17.96 -7.28 -22.46
N ASP A 563 -17.11 -7.27 -23.49
CA ASP A 563 -17.30 -8.08 -24.69
C ASP A 563 -16.96 -9.53 -24.37
N THR A 564 -17.98 -10.40 -24.37
CA THR A 564 -17.81 -11.83 -24.11
C THR A 564 -17.39 -12.65 -25.34
N SER A 565 -17.24 -12.03 -26.52
CA SER A 565 -16.77 -12.71 -27.73
C SER A 565 -15.41 -13.41 -27.55
N PRO A 566 -14.39 -12.84 -26.86
CA PRO A 566 -13.11 -13.51 -26.65
C PRO A 566 -13.20 -14.77 -25.78
N ALA A 567 -14.23 -14.91 -24.95
CA ALA A 567 -14.42 -16.10 -24.11
C ALA A 567 -14.60 -17.38 -24.94
N ARG A 568 -15.19 -17.27 -26.14
CA ARG A 568 -15.33 -18.39 -27.07
C ARG A 568 -13.98 -18.86 -27.60
N ASP A 569 -13.08 -17.92 -27.91
CA ASP A 569 -11.72 -18.23 -28.38
C ASP A 569 -10.91 -18.91 -27.27
N LEU A 570 -10.96 -18.37 -26.05
CA LEU A 570 -10.28 -18.95 -24.89
C LEU A 570 -10.74 -20.38 -24.63
N LEU A 571 -12.05 -20.61 -24.68
CA LEU A 571 -12.65 -21.92 -24.50
C LEU A 571 -12.26 -22.89 -25.63
N ALA A 572 -12.23 -22.44 -26.89
CA ALA A 572 -11.79 -23.26 -28.03
C ALA A 572 -10.30 -23.61 -27.98
N GLN A 573 -9.46 -22.73 -27.44
CA GLN A 573 -8.02 -22.94 -27.25
C GLN A 573 -7.69 -23.80 -26.02
N GLY A 574 -8.69 -24.24 -25.24
CA GLY A 574 -8.47 -24.99 -24.00
C GLY A 574 -7.86 -24.15 -22.88
N ARG A 575 -7.98 -22.81 -22.93
CA ARG A 575 -7.46 -21.90 -21.89
C ARG A 575 -8.41 -21.84 -20.70
N SER A 576 -8.40 -22.89 -19.90
CA SER A 576 -9.37 -23.11 -18.80
C SER A 576 -9.28 -22.09 -17.65
N GLY A 577 -8.08 -21.61 -17.30
CA GLY A 577 -7.89 -20.61 -16.24
C GLY A 577 -8.66 -19.29 -16.48
N PRO A 578 -8.43 -18.60 -17.61
CA PRO A 578 -9.22 -17.42 -18.00
C PRO A 578 -10.73 -17.66 -18.06
N VAL A 579 -11.16 -18.82 -18.57
CA VAL A 579 -12.58 -19.18 -18.63
C VAL A 579 -13.19 -19.29 -17.23
N TRP A 580 -12.46 -19.90 -16.29
CA TRP A 580 -12.87 -20.00 -14.89
C TRP A 580 -13.01 -18.62 -14.22
N VAL A 581 -12.02 -17.74 -14.40
CA VAL A 581 -12.06 -16.36 -13.89
C VAL A 581 -13.30 -15.61 -14.41
N LEU A 582 -13.63 -15.76 -15.69
CA LEU A 582 -14.84 -15.15 -16.26
C LEU A 582 -16.14 -15.78 -15.72
N LEU A 583 -16.16 -17.10 -15.52
CA LEU A 583 -17.32 -17.80 -14.97
C LEU A 583 -17.62 -17.38 -13.53
N VAL A 584 -16.59 -17.23 -12.70
CA VAL A 584 -16.72 -16.73 -11.31
C VAL A 584 -17.24 -15.29 -11.29
N LEU A 585 -16.72 -14.42 -12.17
CA LEU A 585 -17.23 -13.05 -12.29
C LEU A 585 -18.69 -13.00 -12.75
N GLU A 586 -19.06 -13.86 -13.72
CA GLU A 586 -20.45 -13.99 -14.19
C GLU A 586 -21.39 -14.40 -13.06
N GLU A 587 -21.01 -15.40 -12.26
CA GLU A 587 -21.79 -15.82 -11.10
C GLU A 587 -21.92 -14.70 -10.06
N TRP A 588 -20.81 -14.00 -9.76
CA TRP A 588 -20.85 -12.88 -8.83
C TRP A 588 -21.77 -11.75 -9.31
N MET A 589 -21.70 -11.38 -10.60
CA MET A 589 -22.57 -10.35 -11.17
C MET A 589 -24.04 -10.75 -11.17
N ARG A 590 -24.37 -12.04 -11.35
CA ARG A 590 -25.74 -12.55 -11.19
C ARG A 590 -26.24 -12.35 -9.78
N GLN A 591 -25.46 -12.78 -8.79
CA GLN A 591 -25.83 -12.60 -7.39
C GLN A 591 -25.95 -11.11 -7.02
N ALA A 592 -25.09 -10.24 -7.55
CA ALA A 592 -25.17 -8.80 -7.34
C ALA A 592 -26.48 -8.22 -7.90
N ALA A 593 -26.87 -8.61 -9.11
CA ALA A 593 -28.12 -8.18 -9.74
C ALA A 593 -29.37 -8.65 -8.96
N GLU A 594 -29.35 -9.88 -8.44
CA GLU A 594 -30.42 -10.41 -7.58
C GLU A 594 -30.52 -9.64 -6.26
N ARG A 595 -29.39 -9.28 -5.64
CA ARG A 595 -29.36 -8.50 -4.39
C ARG A 595 -29.96 -7.11 -4.56
N SER A 596 -29.72 -6.43 -5.69
CA SER A 596 -30.32 -5.12 -5.98
C SER A 596 -31.85 -5.12 -6.02
N SER A 597 -32.48 -6.30 -6.14
CA SER A 597 -33.94 -6.45 -6.14
C SER A 597 -34.57 -6.70 -4.76
N ASN A 598 -33.75 -7.00 -3.73
CA ASN A 598 -34.22 -7.28 -2.38
C ASN A 598 -34.09 -6.05 -1.48
N ALA A 599 -35.09 -5.82 -0.62
CA ALA A 599 -35.05 -4.73 0.34
C ALA A 599 -34.01 -5.01 1.45
N PRO A 600 -33.17 -4.02 1.82
CA PRO A 600 -32.23 -4.15 2.93
C PRO A 600 -32.96 -4.28 4.27
N ALA A 601 -32.29 -4.84 5.28
CA ALA A 601 -32.91 -5.17 6.56
C ALA A 601 -33.09 -3.95 7.50
N VAL A 602 -32.32 -2.87 7.34
CA VAL A 602 -32.31 -1.72 8.26
C VAL A 602 -32.23 -0.39 7.50
N ASP A 603 -33.23 0.48 7.64
CA ASP A 603 -33.29 1.83 7.05
C ASP A 603 -32.59 2.92 7.90
N LEU A 604 -31.54 3.53 7.34
CA LEU A 604 -30.75 4.58 7.99
C LEU A 604 -31.17 6.03 7.67
N LYS A 605 -32.14 6.27 6.76
CA LYS A 605 -32.43 7.62 6.21
C LYS A 605 -33.19 8.58 7.12
N ALA A 606 -34.06 8.10 8.01
CA ALA A 606 -35.17 8.93 8.49
C ALA A 606 -34.84 9.97 9.59
N GLU A 607 -33.77 9.82 10.37
CA GLU A 607 -33.47 10.74 11.51
C GLU A 607 -31.97 10.81 11.80
N ARG A 608 -31.21 11.56 11.00
CA ARG A 608 -29.86 12.00 11.40
C ARG A 608 -30.03 12.97 12.56
N ILE A 609 -29.41 12.69 13.70
CA ILE A 609 -29.36 13.64 14.81
C ILE A 609 -28.14 14.52 14.56
N ASP A 610 -28.32 15.84 14.47
CA ASP A 610 -27.20 16.79 14.50
C ASP A 610 -26.62 16.81 15.92
N ILE A 611 -25.69 15.90 16.22
CA ILE A 611 -24.98 15.84 17.52
C ILE A 611 -23.74 16.75 17.51
N PHE A 612 -23.39 17.32 16.35
CA PHE A 612 -22.28 18.25 16.22
C PHE A 612 -22.82 19.65 15.94
N PRO A 613 -22.28 20.71 16.58
CA PRO A 613 -22.41 22.04 16.01
C PRO A 613 -21.94 21.91 14.57
N THR A 614 -22.77 22.34 13.62
CA THR A 614 -22.33 22.54 12.25
C THR A 614 -21.15 23.51 12.30
N THR A 615 -19.93 22.97 12.43
CA THR A 615 -18.77 23.61 11.88
C THR A 615 -19.12 23.72 10.42
N LYS A 616 -19.46 24.94 10.00
CA LYS A 616 -19.32 25.33 8.61
C LYS A 616 -18.03 24.67 8.16
N ALA A 617 -18.14 23.78 7.19
CA ALA A 617 -16.99 23.24 6.51
C ALA A 617 -16.23 24.43 5.94
N SER A 618 -15.33 25.00 6.75
CA SER A 618 -14.13 25.59 6.21
C SER A 618 -13.35 24.39 5.71
N LYS A 619 -13.72 23.90 4.52
CA LYS A 619 -12.81 23.06 3.74
C LYS A 619 -11.60 23.95 3.52
N ARG A 620 -10.57 23.73 4.33
CA ARG A 620 -9.23 24.23 4.02
C ARG A 620 -8.95 23.77 2.59
N PRO A 621 -8.49 24.66 1.69
CA PRO A 621 -8.26 24.27 0.31
C PRO A 621 -7.32 23.08 0.23
N ARG A 622 -7.67 22.09 -0.60
CA ARG A 622 -6.93 20.85 -0.78
C ARG A 622 -5.81 21.06 -1.80
N ILE A 623 -4.57 20.90 -1.39
CA ILE A 623 -3.39 21.11 -2.24
C ILE A 623 -2.67 19.78 -2.43
N LEU A 624 -2.45 19.37 -3.68
CA LEU A 624 -1.58 18.24 -4.01
C LEU A 624 -0.16 18.71 -4.28
N ALA A 625 0.79 18.38 -3.41
CA ALA A 625 2.22 18.59 -3.67
C ALA A 625 2.82 17.35 -4.37
N ILE A 626 3.33 17.51 -5.60
CA ILE A 626 3.91 16.41 -6.39
C ILE A 626 5.44 16.45 -6.29
N ALA A 627 6.03 15.37 -5.79
CA ALA A 627 7.47 15.16 -5.66
C ALA A 627 8.03 14.20 -6.72
N ASP A 628 9.32 14.29 -7.05
CA ASP A 628 9.97 13.43 -8.05
C ASP A 628 10.07 11.96 -7.57
N VAL A 629 10.95 11.67 -6.63
CA VAL A 629 11.14 10.32 -6.06
C VAL A 629 11.21 10.40 -4.53
N PRO A 630 11.12 9.28 -3.80
CA PRO A 630 11.44 9.20 -2.37
C PRO A 630 12.91 9.57 -2.16
N ASN A 631 13.18 10.86 -2.11
CA ASN A 631 14.48 11.45 -1.89
C ASN A 631 14.29 12.61 -0.91
N TRP A 632 15.17 12.64 0.09
CA TRP A 632 15.07 13.37 1.35
C TRP A 632 14.96 14.91 1.24
N ILE A 633 15.03 15.51 0.05
CA ILE A 633 14.91 16.97 -0.12
C ILE A 633 13.48 17.38 -0.51
N PHE A 634 12.86 16.68 -1.47
CA PHE A 634 11.57 17.08 -2.05
C PHE A 634 10.40 16.59 -1.21
N GLU A 635 10.47 15.32 -0.78
CA GLU A 635 9.53 14.78 0.18
C GLU A 635 9.58 15.54 1.51
N ARG A 636 10.80 15.91 1.95
CA ARG A 636 11.01 16.76 3.13
C ARG A 636 10.35 18.13 2.96
N HIS A 637 10.56 18.80 1.83
CA HIS A 637 9.91 20.08 1.54
C HIS A 637 8.39 19.94 1.57
N ALA A 638 7.83 18.92 0.92
CA ALA A 638 6.38 18.70 0.88
C ALA A 638 5.79 18.43 2.27
N ARG A 639 6.45 17.60 3.09
CA ARG A 639 6.02 17.29 4.46
C ARG A 639 6.13 18.50 5.40
N TYR A 640 7.20 19.30 5.29
CA TYR A 640 7.30 20.53 6.08
C TYR A 640 6.24 21.57 5.69
N LEU A 641 5.92 21.69 4.40
CA LEU A 641 4.78 22.52 3.97
C LEU A 641 3.48 21.99 4.58
N GLN A 642 3.26 20.68 4.52
CA GLN A 642 2.08 20.04 5.10
C GLN A 642 1.95 20.30 6.60
N GLU A 643 3.04 20.20 7.38
CA GLU A 643 3.03 20.44 8.83
C GLU A 643 2.84 21.93 9.19
N LEU A 644 3.59 22.84 8.55
CA LEU A 644 3.59 24.26 8.91
C LEU A 644 2.36 25.02 8.41
N LEU A 645 1.72 24.52 7.36
CA LEU A 645 0.55 25.12 6.74
C LEU A 645 -0.73 24.32 7.01
N ALA A 646 -0.67 23.30 7.87
CA ALA A 646 -1.80 22.44 8.22
C ALA A 646 -3.01 23.24 8.68
N ASP A 647 -2.78 24.40 9.33
CA ASP A 647 -3.84 25.26 9.86
C ASP A 647 -4.61 26.05 8.79
N ASP A 648 -4.04 26.23 7.60
CA ASP A 648 -4.59 27.03 6.52
C ASP A 648 -4.99 26.18 5.30
N PHE A 649 -4.30 25.06 5.04
CA PHE A 649 -4.47 24.21 3.86
C PHE A 649 -4.46 22.72 4.21
N ASP A 650 -5.17 21.93 3.41
CA ASP A 650 -5.08 20.46 3.46
C ASP A 650 -4.11 19.97 2.38
N ILE A 651 -2.84 19.80 2.74
CA ILE A 651 -1.78 19.45 1.79
C ILE A 651 -1.60 17.94 1.74
N THR A 652 -1.82 17.32 0.59
CA THR A 652 -1.47 15.92 0.31
C THR A 652 -0.17 15.86 -0.49
N VAL A 653 0.74 14.96 -0.12
CA VAL A 653 2.00 14.75 -0.84
C VAL A 653 1.94 13.45 -1.63
N GLN A 654 2.24 13.51 -2.94
CA GLN A 654 2.37 12.33 -3.79
C GLN A 654 3.61 12.42 -4.67
N TYR A 655 4.07 11.28 -5.19
CA TYR A 655 5.17 11.23 -6.15
C TYR A 655 4.65 11.31 -7.59
N HIS A 656 5.44 11.84 -8.54
CA HIS A 656 5.03 12.00 -9.93
C HIS A 656 4.72 10.67 -10.63
N THR A 657 5.26 9.57 -10.11
CA THR A 657 4.96 8.19 -10.55
C THR A 657 3.59 7.69 -10.07
N GLN A 658 3.01 8.31 -9.03
CA GLN A 658 1.70 7.97 -8.52
C GLN A 658 0.59 8.59 -9.38
N HIS A 659 -0.59 7.99 -9.34
CA HIS A 659 -1.76 8.52 -10.00
C HIS A 659 -2.60 9.30 -8.99
N PHE A 660 -3.05 10.48 -9.40
CA PHE A 660 -3.98 11.32 -8.67
C PHE A 660 -5.10 11.73 -9.60
N ASP A 661 -6.28 11.91 -9.03
CA ASP A 661 -7.37 12.59 -9.70
C ASP A 661 -7.22 14.10 -9.45
N GLU A 662 -7.20 14.88 -10.52
CA GLU A 662 -7.10 16.34 -10.41
C GLU A 662 -8.35 16.94 -9.76
N ASP A 663 -9.50 16.25 -9.80
CA ASP A 663 -10.76 16.68 -9.16
C ASP A 663 -10.71 16.63 -7.63
N ASP A 664 -9.82 15.84 -7.05
CA ASP A 664 -9.65 15.78 -5.61
C ASP A 664 -8.99 17.02 -5.00
N TYR A 665 -8.38 17.86 -5.83
CA TYR A 665 -7.54 18.96 -5.34
C TYR A 665 -7.99 20.31 -5.91
N ASP A 666 -7.96 21.31 -5.05
CA ASP A 666 -8.19 22.70 -5.42
C ASP A 666 -6.95 23.29 -6.11
N LEU A 667 -5.76 22.85 -5.72
CA LEU A 667 -4.48 23.30 -6.30
C LEU A 667 -3.50 22.12 -6.43
N ILE A 668 -2.73 22.10 -7.51
CA ILE A 668 -1.69 21.09 -7.74
C ILE A 668 -0.34 21.80 -7.85
N TYR A 669 0.58 21.40 -6.98
CA TYR A 669 1.88 22.02 -6.78
C TYR A 669 3.02 21.02 -7.07
N PRO A 670 3.42 20.84 -8.35
CA PRO A 670 4.66 20.13 -8.67
C PRO A 670 5.89 20.87 -8.13
N LEU A 671 6.67 20.17 -7.30
CA LEU A 671 7.85 20.71 -6.64
C LEU A 671 9.00 21.04 -7.60
N GLU A 672 8.98 20.45 -8.80
CA GLU A 672 9.89 20.79 -9.89
C GLU A 672 9.16 20.88 -11.23
N PHE A 673 9.73 21.71 -12.09
CA PHE A 673 9.27 21.88 -13.45
C PHE A 673 9.48 20.61 -14.27
N GLY A 674 8.41 20.12 -14.92
CA GLY A 674 8.45 18.95 -15.81
C GLY A 674 8.26 17.59 -15.12
N LEU A 675 7.96 17.56 -13.81
CA LEU A 675 7.66 16.30 -13.11
C LEU A 675 6.42 15.58 -13.64
N VAL A 676 5.43 16.34 -14.10
CA VAL A 676 4.20 15.80 -14.64
C VAL A 676 4.24 15.90 -16.15
N ALA A 677 4.12 14.76 -16.82
CA ALA A 677 4.07 14.68 -18.27
C ALA A 677 2.84 15.45 -18.78
N THR A 678 3.00 16.21 -19.86
CA THR A 678 1.99 17.16 -20.36
C THR A 678 0.71 16.48 -20.84
N ASP A 679 0.79 15.20 -21.22
CA ASP A 679 -0.34 14.35 -21.59
C ASP A 679 -1.17 13.88 -20.37
N ARG A 680 -0.61 14.00 -19.15
CA ARG A 680 -1.31 13.68 -17.89
C ARG A 680 -2.02 14.87 -17.26
N ILE A 681 -1.90 16.07 -17.84
CA ILE A 681 -2.50 17.30 -17.33
C ILE A 681 -3.86 17.52 -18.01
N THR A 682 -4.93 17.30 -17.26
CA THR A 682 -6.32 17.42 -17.73
C THR A 682 -6.98 18.74 -17.33
N GLN A 683 -6.55 19.33 -16.21
CA GLN A 683 -6.98 20.62 -15.66
C GLN A 683 -5.76 21.52 -15.40
N PRO A 684 -5.07 21.97 -16.46
CA PRO A 684 -3.84 22.78 -16.33
C PRO A 684 -4.02 24.07 -15.50
N TRP A 685 -5.26 24.53 -15.32
CA TRP A 685 -5.55 25.66 -14.44
C TRP A 685 -5.30 25.41 -12.95
N LYS A 686 -5.32 24.16 -12.50
CA LYS A 686 -5.02 23.80 -11.11
C LYS A 686 -3.52 23.80 -10.82
N TYR A 687 -2.67 23.77 -11.85
CA TYR A 687 -1.24 23.56 -11.68
C TYR A 687 -0.45 24.85 -11.47
N VAL A 688 0.46 24.77 -10.50
CA VAL A 688 1.36 25.84 -10.11
C VAL A 688 2.76 25.27 -9.86
N THR A 689 3.78 25.77 -10.55
CA THR A 689 5.12 25.15 -10.52
C THR A 689 6.17 26.01 -9.83
N ALA A 690 7.18 25.36 -9.25
CA ALA A 690 8.43 26.01 -8.83
C ALA A 690 9.44 26.02 -9.99
N LEU A 691 10.06 27.17 -10.25
CA LEU A 691 11.27 27.28 -11.08
C LEU A 691 12.49 27.36 -10.17
N ARG A 692 13.40 26.39 -10.32
CA ARG A 692 14.61 26.30 -9.51
C ARG A 692 15.86 26.62 -10.31
N SER A 693 16.89 27.12 -9.61
CA SER A 693 18.18 27.49 -10.19
C SER A 693 18.92 26.32 -10.86
N HIS A 694 18.63 25.07 -10.51
CA HIS A 694 19.24 23.86 -11.07
C HIS A 694 18.41 23.14 -12.14
N VAL A 695 17.18 23.58 -12.41
CA VAL A 695 16.46 23.13 -13.60
C VAL A 695 17.30 23.57 -14.80
N SER A 696 17.35 22.80 -15.89
CA SER A 696 18.15 23.17 -17.07
C SER A 696 17.55 24.36 -17.85
N TRP A 697 17.14 25.44 -17.18
CA TRP A 697 16.52 26.62 -17.76
C TRP A 697 17.48 27.39 -18.67
N HIS A 698 18.78 27.38 -18.39
CA HIS A 698 19.84 27.94 -19.23
C HIS A 698 19.87 27.40 -20.68
N THR A 699 19.19 26.29 -20.99
CA THR A 699 19.08 25.75 -22.35
C THR A 699 17.92 26.36 -23.15
N HIS A 700 17.10 27.22 -22.55
CA HIS A 700 15.95 27.88 -23.15
C HIS A 700 16.02 29.41 -22.91
N THR A 701 15.54 30.23 -23.85
CA THR A 701 15.46 31.68 -23.61
C THR A 701 14.34 32.00 -22.60
N PRO A 702 14.42 33.12 -21.84
CA PRO A 702 13.34 33.56 -20.96
C PRO A 702 11.98 33.64 -21.67
N GLU A 703 11.97 34.03 -22.94
CA GLU A 703 10.76 34.11 -23.77
C GLU A 703 10.20 32.71 -24.09
N GLN A 704 11.07 31.75 -24.43
CA GLN A 704 10.67 30.36 -24.71
C GLN A 704 10.13 29.69 -23.44
N LEU A 705 10.82 29.85 -22.32
CA LEU A 705 10.37 29.31 -21.04
C LEU A 705 9.07 29.98 -20.60
N GLY A 706 8.97 31.30 -20.76
CA GLY A 706 7.75 32.02 -20.43
C GLY A 706 6.57 31.68 -21.33
N ALA A 707 6.80 31.40 -22.61
CA ALA A 707 5.77 30.92 -23.52
C ALA A 707 5.26 29.53 -23.11
N TYR A 708 6.17 28.62 -22.76
CA TYR A 708 5.81 27.30 -22.25
C TYR A 708 5.02 27.40 -20.95
N LEU A 709 5.52 28.14 -19.96
CA LEU A 709 4.84 28.30 -18.67
C LEU A 709 3.45 28.91 -18.84
N ARG A 710 3.30 29.95 -19.67
CA ARG A 710 1.97 30.52 -19.99
C ARG A 710 1.00 29.54 -20.65
N ALA A 711 1.51 28.59 -21.42
CA ALA A 711 0.68 27.61 -22.11
C ALA A 711 0.12 26.55 -21.16
N TYR A 712 0.82 26.26 -20.06
CA TYR A 712 0.53 25.10 -19.21
C TYR A 712 0.26 25.41 -17.74
N PHE A 713 0.69 26.57 -17.22
CA PHE A 713 0.65 26.90 -15.80
C PHE A 713 0.19 28.34 -15.56
N GLN A 714 -0.61 28.53 -14.53
CA GLN A 714 -1.20 29.84 -14.24
C GLN A 714 -0.35 30.69 -13.32
N ARG A 715 0.36 30.03 -12.40
CA ARG A 715 1.29 30.66 -11.48
C ARG A 715 2.57 29.87 -11.39
N THR A 716 3.64 30.62 -11.22
CA THR A 716 4.98 30.08 -11.05
C THR A 716 5.65 30.91 -9.99
N HIS A 717 6.36 30.27 -9.07
CA HIS A 717 7.31 31.01 -8.25
C HIS A 717 8.74 30.56 -8.55
N VAL A 718 9.68 31.44 -8.25
CA VAL A 718 11.11 31.22 -8.47
C VAL A 718 11.82 31.31 -7.13
N VAL A 719 12.80 30.43 -6.94
CA VAL A 719 13.56 30.37 -5.69
C VAL A 719 14.93 31.06 -5.77
N SER A 720 15.27 31.59 -6.94
CA SER A 720 16.47 32.39 -7.20
C SER A 720 16.06 33.80 -7.63
N LYS A 721 16.55 34.82 -6.92
CA LYS A 721 16.25 36.22 -7.22
C LYS A 721 16.78 36.64 -8.59
N ARG A 722 17.99 36.20 -8.93
CA ARG A 722 18.58 36.40 -10.26
C ARG A 722 17.70 35.83 -11.37
N LEU A 723 17.26 34.58 -11.21
CA LEU A 723 16.37 33.94 -12.19
C LEU A 723 15.01 34.64 -12.28
N PHE A 724 14.49 35.12 -11.14
CA PHE A 724 13.29 35.95 -11.10
C PHE A 724 13.50 37.23 -11.91
N ASP A 725 14.59 37.96 -11.71
CA ASP A 725 14.86 39.21 -12.43
C ASP A 725 15.04 38.99 -13.94
N GLU A 726 15.65 37.87 -14.34
CA GLU A 726 15.84 37.50 -15.75
C GLU A 726 14.53 37.09 -16.45
N ILE A 727 13.59 36.45 -15.74
CA ILE A 727 12.41 35.80 -16.33
C ILE A 727 11.09 36.53 -16.04
N ALA A 728 11.02 37.33 -14.96
CA ALA A 728 9.82 38.10 -14.59
C ALA A 728 9.26 38.96 -15.74
N PRO A 729 10.08 39.62 -16.58
CA PRO A 729 9.55 40.37 -17.74
C PRO A 729 8.81 39.48 -18.74
N ALA A 730 9.20 38.20 -18.83
CA ALA A 730 8.65 37.22 -19.75
C ALA A 730 7.63 36.28 -19.10
N VAL A 731 7.26 36.41 -17.81
CA VAL A 731 6.24 35.57 -17.15
C VAL A 731 5.36 36.44 -16.26
N PRO A 732 4.19 36.89 -16.76
CA PRO A 732 3.25 37.63 -15.92
C PRO A 732 2.76 36.71 -14.79
N ASN A 733 2.73 37.22 -13.55
CA ASN A 733 2.40 36.49 -12.31
C ASN A 733 3.50 35.57 -11.75
N LEU A 734 4.76 35.78 -12.14
CA LEU A 734 5.91 35.17 -11.48
C LEU A 734 6.04 35.72 -10.05
N ALA A 735 6.13 34.84 -9.06
CA ALA A 735 6.42 35.21 -7.66
C ALA A 735 7.86 34.84 -7.28
N TYR A 736 8.47 35.56 -6.35
CA TYR A 736 9.75 35.16 -5.75
C TYR A 736 9.50 34.55 -4.37
N VAL A 737 9.89 33.28 -4.17
CA VAL A 737 9.71 32.54 -2.90
C VAL A 737 10.96 31.70 -2.65
N THR A 738 11.64 31.84 -1.51
CA THR A 738 12.90 31.11 -1.23
C THR A 738 12.66 29.83 -0.39
N HIS A 739 13.63 28.92 -0.37
CA HIS A 739 13.58 27.72 0.50
C HIS A 739 14.01 28.04 1.96
N GLY A 740 13.79 27.11 2.89
CA GLY A 740 14.20 27.21 4.30
C GLY A 740 14.91 25.96 4.85
N ILE A 741 15.45 26.07 6.07
CA ILE A 741 16.12 25.06 6.90
C ILE A 741 15.49 25.03 8.30
N ASP A 742 15.72 23.95 9.05
CA ASP A 742 15.28 23.84 10.44
C ASP A 742 16.30 24.49 11.40
N GLY A 743 16.01 25.73 11.81
CA GLY A 743 16.88 26.50 12.72
C GLY A 743 16.94 25.98 14.16
N ALA A 744 16.05 25.05 14.56
CA ALA A 744 16.13 24.42 15.88
C ALA A 744 17.22 23.33 15.92
N ILE A 745 17.49 22.72 14.78
CA ILE A 745 18.42 21.60 14.62
C ILE A 745 19.77 22.09 14.10
N PHE A 746 19.77 22.90 13.04
CA PHE A 746 20.98 23.52 12.49
C PHE A 746 21.15 24.91 13.11
N ARG A 747 22.09 25.02 14.04
CA ARG A 747 22.36 26.25 14.80
C ARG A 747 23.84 26.54 14.82
N PHE A 748 24.16 27.84 14.91
CA PHE A 748 25.54 28.28 15.00
C PHE A 748 26.23 27.65 16.21
N GLN A 749 27.43 27.13 15.99
CA GLN A 749 28.32 26.73 17.06
C GLN A 749 29.64 27.49 16.90
N GLN A 750 30.05 28.21 17.95
CA GLN A 750 31.32 28.93 17.94
C GLN A 750 32.49 27.93 17.89
N ARG A 751 33.36 28.09 16.88
CA ARG A 751 34.53 27.23 16.68
C ARG A 751 35.80 27.97 17.08
N SER A 752 36.62 27.34 17.92
CA SER A 752 38.01 27.75 18.14
C SER A 752 38.93 26.76 17.43
N ARG A 753 39.81 27.26 16.56
CA ARG A 753 40.82 26.42 15.88
C ARG A 753 42.22 26.90 16.23
N GLU A 754 42.94 26.08 16.99
CA GLU A 754 44.35 26.34 17.31
C GLU A 754 45.22 26.28 16.04
N PRO A 755 46.17 27.23 15.85
CA PRO A 755 47.12 27.16 14.76
C PRO A 755 47.90 25.82 14.74
N GLY A 756 47.95 25.16 13.58
CA GLY A 756 48.68 23.89 13.41
C GLY A 756 47.85 22.60 13.59
N LYS A 757 46.57 22.70 14.00
CA LYS A 757 45.67 21.53 14.06
C LYS A 757 45.21 21.11 12.66
N THR A 758 45.05 19.81 12.42
CA THR A 758 44.53 19.26 11.15
C THR A 758 43.19 19.90 10.78
N LEU A 759 43.05 20.37 9.52
CA LEU A 759 41.80 20.94 8.99
C LEU A 759 40.87 19.81 8.53
N ARG A 760 39.68 19.72 9.11
CA ARG A 760 38.69 18.69 8.73
C ARG A 760 37.80 19.22 7.62
N VAL A 761 37.96 18.66 6.42
CA VAL A 761 37.24 19.08 5.22
C VAL A 761 36.15 18.08 4.92
N GLY A 762 34.91 18.53 5.08
CA GLY A 762 33.70 17.74 4.87
C GLY A 762 33.22 17.74 3.43
N TRP A 763 32.76 16.58 2.97
CA TRP A 763 32.10 16.42 1.68
C TRP A 763 30.97 15.37 1.76
N ALA A 764 29.81 15.68 1.18
CA ALA A 764 28.58 14.88 1.31
C ALA A 764 28.02 14.39 -0.06
N GLY A 765 28.85 13.74 -0.87
CA GLY A 765 28.46 13.20 -2.18
C GLY A 765 28.54 11.66 -2.31
N ASN A 766 28.15 11.12 -3.47
CA ASN A 766 28.09 9.67 -3.71
C ASN A 766 29.40 9.09 -4.25
N ARG A 767 30.06 8.21 -3.47
CA ARG A 767 31.28 7.51 -3.85
C ARG A 767 31.07 6.30 -4.78
N LYS A 768 29.87 5.73 -4.83
CA LYS A 768 29.57 4.47 -5.51
C LYS A 768 29.04 4.64 -6.94
N THR A 769 28.63 5.83 -7.37
CA THR A 769 27.98 6.05 -8.68
C THR A 769 28.87 6.73 -9.72
N GLY A 770 30.18 6.85 -9.51
CA GLY A 770 31.07 7.51 -10.49
C GLY A 770 30.71 8.97 -10.74
N VAL A 771 30.32 9.71 -9.69
CA VAL A 771 29.94 11.13 -9.80
C VAL A 771 31.11 11.94 -10.36
N LYS A 772 30.86 12.73 -11.41
CA LYS A 772 31.84 13.63 -12.02
C LYS A 772 32.27 14.71 -11.03
N GLY A 773 33.45 14.54 -10.42
CA GLY A 773 34.12 15.58 -9.64
C GLY A 773 34.82 15.10 -8.36
N PHE A 774 34.49 13.92 -7.82
CA PHE A 774 35.15 13.42 -6.61
C PHE A 774 36.64 13.15 -6.81
N ASP A 775 37.01 12.35 -7.82
CA ASP A 775 38.41 12.05 -8.12
C ASP A 775 39.18 13.29 -8.60
N GLU A 776 38.48 14.26 -9.20
CA GLU A 776 39.06 15.45 -9.82
C GLU A 776 39.29 16.60 -8.82
N PHE A 777 38.34 16.85 -7.90
CA PHE A 777 38.37 18.03 -7.02
C PHE A 777 38.50 17.70 -5.54
N ILE A 778 37.94 16.57 -5.09
CA ILE A 778 37.84 16.25 -3.65
C ILE A 778 39.00 15.36 -3.21
N LYS A 779 39.28 14.28 -3.94
CA LYS A 779 40.37 13.34 -3.64
C LYS A 779 41.76 14.02 -3.57
N PRO A 780 42.10 15.00 -4.43
CA PRO A 780 43.39 15.69 -4.33
C PRO A 780 43.57 16.47 -3.02
N LEU A 781 42.48 16.91 -2.37
CA LEU A 781 42.54 17.66 -1.11
C LEU A 781 43.09 16.82 0.04
N GLY A 782 42.90 15.49 0.00
CA GLY A 782 43.44 14.57 0.99
C GLY A 782 44.95 14.37 0.91
N ALA A 783 45.60 14.82 -0.18
CA ALA A 783 47.05 14.82 -0.30
C ALA A 783 47.71 16.08 0.32
N ILE A 784 46.91 17.06 0.76
CA ILE A 784 47.38 18.28 1.41
C ILE A 784 47.80 17.94 2.84
N SER A 785 49.08 18.17 3.18
CA SER A 785 49.57 17.93 4.55
C SER A 785 48.76 18.73 5.58
N GLY A 786 48.32 18.08 6.66
CA GLY A 786 47.49 18.71 7.69
C GLY A 786 46.01 18.90 7.31
N VAL A 787 45.50 18.18 6.32
CA VAL A 787 44.07 18.11 5.98
C VAL A 787 43.54 16.68 6.21
N GLU A 788 42.38 16.57 6.84
CA GLU A 788 41.62 15.32 7.00
C GLU A 788 40.33 15.44 6.20
N LEU A 789 40.10 14.51 5.26
CA LEU A 789 38.82 14.45 4.56
C LEU A 789 37.81 13.65 5.40
N VAL A 790 36.69 14.29 5.72
CA VAL A 790 35.58 13.69 6.47
C VAL A 790 34.40 13.53 5.54
N PHE A 791 33.94 12.30 5.36
CA PHE A 791 32.93 11.97 4.35
C PHE A 791 31.60 11.63 5.00
N CYS A 792 30.51 12.09 4.39
CA CYS A 792 29.17 11.59 4.64
C CYS A 792 28.71 10.82 3.39
N GLY A 793 28.53 9.49 3.50
CA GLY A 793 28.25 8.61 2.36
C GLY A 793 26.77 8.48 2.01
N PHE A 794 26.45 7.86 0.86
CA PHE A 794 25.06 7.57 0.47
C PHE A 794 24.35 6.60 1.43
N SER A 795 25.07 5.66 2.05
CA SER A 795 24.55 4.77 3.11
C SER A 795 24.21 5.48 4.41
N ASP A 796 24.68 6.73 4.58
CA ASP A 796 24.46 7.57 5.76
C ASP A 796 23.33 8.60 5.51
N ARG A 797 22.53 8.42 4.46
CA ARG A 797 21.35 9.27 4.16
C ARG A 797 20.13 8.97 5.04
N ASN A 798 20.28 8.05 5.98
CA ASN A 798 19.33 7.79 7.06
C ASN A 798 19.77 8.46 8.37
N LEU A 799 20.83 9.28 8.38
CA LEU A 799 21.16 10.09 9.55
C LEU A 799 19.96 10.99 9.86
N SER A 800 19.44 10.84 11.07
CA SER A 800 18.49 11.78 11.66
C SER A 800 19.04 13.20 11.57
N LEU A 801 18.15 14.19 11.66
CA LEU A 801 18.55 15.59 11.64
C LEU A 801 19.59 15.92 12.72
N ALA A 802 19.50 15.24 13.88
CA ALA A 802 20.49 15.34 14.95
C ALA A 802 21.86 14.78 14.54
N GLU A 803 21.91 13.66 13.84
CA GLU A 803 23.15 13.05 13.37
C GLU A 803 23.80 13.84 12.23
N MET A 804 23.00 14.40 11.31
CA MET A 804 23.50 15.32 10.27
C MET A 804 24.05 16.61 10.89
N ALA A 805 23.34 17.20 11.86
CA ALA A 805 23.84 18.34 12.60
C ALA A 805 25.15 18.00 13.32
N GLN A 806 25.24 16.84 13.96
CA GLN A 806 26.49 16.36 14.58
C GLN A 806 27.62 16.18 13.56
N TRP A 807 27.33 15.71 12.35
CA TRP A 807 28.32 15.59 11.28
C TRP A 807 28.84 16.97 10.85
N TYR A 808 27.94 17.92 10.60
CA TYR A 808 28.34 19.29 10.27
C TYR A 808 29.14 19.95 11.41
N GLN A 809 28.78 19.66 12.66
CA GLN A 809 29.55 20.09 13.84
C GLN A 809 30.94 19.44 13.92
N GLY A 810 31.12 18.28 13.28
CA GLY A 810 32.38 17.54 13.26
C GLY A 810 33.40 18.00 12.20
N ILE A 811 33.02 18.81 11.22
CA ILE A 811 33.90 19.26 10.13
C ILE A 811 34.17 20.76 10.25
N ASP A 812 35.31 21.26 9.76
CA ASP A 812 35.67 22.70 9.80
C ASP A 812 35.21 23.45 8.54
N VAL A 813 35.38 22.82 7.38
CA VAL A 813 35.08 23.38 6.06
C VAL A 813 34.18 22.41 5.32
N TYR A 814 33.15 22.92 4.64
CA TYR A 814 32.33 22.13 3.74
C TYR A 814 32.63 22.50 2.29
N VAL A 815 32.89 21.50 1.45
CA VAL A 815 33.24 21.68 0.03
C VAL A 815 32.12 21.15 -0.88
N CYS A 816 31.71 21.97 -1.85
CA CYS A 816 30.75 21.58 -2.89
C CYS A 816 31.30 21.94 -4.28
N ALA A 817 31.78 20.95 -5.04
CA ALA A 817 32.42 21.20 -6.33
C ALA A 817 31.45 21.12 -7.54
N SER A 818 30.27 20.53 -7.37
CA SER A 818 29.26 20.45 -8.42
C SER A 818 27.86 20.16 -7.89
N LEU A 819 26.84 20.43 -8.72
CA LEU A 819 25.43 20.16 -8.42
C LEU A 819 25.11 18.68 -8.21
N SER A 820 25.87 17.79 -8.85
CA SER A 820 25.72 16.35 -8.64
C SER A 820 26.26 15.87 -7.29
N GLU A 821 26.98 16.72 -6.56
CA GLU A 821 27.63 16.42 -5.29
C GLU A 821 26.91 17.03 -4.07
N GLY A 822 26.03 18.01 -4.27
CA GLY A 822 25.27 18.66 -3.20
C GLY A 822 24.24 19.69 -3.70
N SER A 823 23.26 20.02 -2.86
CA SER A 823 22.23 21.02 -3.15
C SER A 823 22.46 22.32 -2.37
N ASN A 824 21.75 23.41 -2.70
CA ASN A 824 21.73 24.66 -1.91
C ASN A 824 21.48 24.37 -0.42
N ASN A 825 20.58 23.42 -0.13
CA ASN A 825 20.22 23.10 1.23
C ASN A 825 21.43 22.57 2.02
N SER A 826 22.29 21.77 1.42
CA SER A 826 23.49 21.25 2.09
C SER A 826 24.54 22.33 2.37
N LEU A 827 24.66 23.33 1.47
CA LEU A 827 25.51 24.51 1.71
C LEU A 827 24.98 25.35 2.87
N ILE A 828 23.66 25.51 2.93
CA ILE A 828 22.96 26.34 3.92
C ILE A 828 22.93 25.65 5.29
N GLU A 829 22.71 24.34 5.34
CA GLU A 829 22.81 23.52 6.56
C GLU A 829 24.24 23.56 7.14
N ALA A 830 25.26 23.44 6.27
CA ALA A 830 26.66 23.59 6.67
C ALA A 830 26.97 25.01 7.17
N ALA A 831 26.52 26.04 6.46
CA ALA A 831 26.69 27.44 6.83
C ALA A 831 26.02 27.74 8.18
N ALA A 832 24.77 27.31 8.36
CA ALA A 832 24.01 27.45 9.60
C ALA A 832 24.66 26.74 10.79
N SER A 833 25.41 25.66 10.51
CA SER A 833 26.20 24.93 11.51
C SER A 833 27.59 25.54 11.76
N GLY A 834 27.89 26.68 11.14
CA GLY A 834 29.14 27.43 11.32
C GLY A 834 30.34 26.90 10.50
N CYS A 835 30.12 26.09 9.46
CA CYS A 835 31.18 25.65 8.56
C CYS A 835 31.63 26.78 7.64
N ALA A 836 32.93 26.91 7.41
CA ALA A 836 33.40 27.71 6.27
C ALA A 836 33.02 26.98 4.97
N ILE A 837 32.58 27.74 3.98
CA ILE A 837 32.06 27.18 2.72
C ILE A 837 33.05 27.42 1.59
N VAL A 838 33.39 26.36 0.84
CA VAL A 838 34.15 26.44 -0.42
C VAL A 838 33.30 25.83 -1.53
N THR A 839 32.98 26.62 -2.55
CA THR A 839 32.07 26.19 -3.63
C THR A 839 32.46 26.81 -4.97
N THR A 840 31.85 26.36 -6.07
CA THR A 840 31.99 26.99 -7.40
C THR A 840 30.82 27.91 -7.70
N ASP A 841 31.03 28.92 -8.56
CA ASP A 841 29.93 29.72 -9.13
C ASP A 841 29.19 28.93 -10.22
N ASN A 842 28.26 28.08 -9.80
CA ASN A 842 27.46 27.23 -10.69
C ASN A 842 25.98 27.65 -10.71
N GLY A 843 25.69 28.92 -10.38
CA GLY A 843 24.32 29.46 -10.36
C GLY A 843 23.46 29.01 -9.18
N THR A 844 24.03 28.30 -8.20
CA THR A 844 23.29 27.70 -7.08
C THR A 844 23.82 28.12 -5.70
N VAL A 845 24.82 28.99 -5.65
CA VAL A 845 25.25 29.61 -4.40
C VAL A 845 24.09 30.45 -3.83
N PRO A 846 23.70 30.27 -2.55
CA PRO A 846 22.70 31.11 -1.91
C PRO A 846 23.09 32.59 -2.00
N GLU A 847 22.13 33.47 -2.27
CA GLU A 847 22.36 34.91 -2.50
C GLU A 847 23.00 35.67 -1.33
N TYR A 848 23.03 35.04 -0.16
CA TYR A 848 23.66 35.57 1.06
C TYR A 848 25.08 35.06 1.28
N LEU A 849 25.60 34.20 0.41
CA LEU A 849 26.97 33.71 0.45
C LEU A 849 27.78 34.39 -0.67
N HIS A 850 28.51 35.44 -0.32
CA HIS A 850 29.36 36.19 -1.24
C HIS A 850 30.81 35.74 -1.12
N ASP A 851 31.52 35.75 -2.25
CA ASP A 851 32.93 35.42 -2.29
C ASP A 851 33.75 36.37 -1.41
N GLY A 852 34.58 35.79 -0.53
CA GLY A 852 35.47 36.51 0.38
C GLY A 852 34.79 37.09 1.63
N ILE A 853 33.47 37.01 1.77
CA ILE A 853 32.72 37.52 2.93
C ILE A 853 32.15 36.35 3.76
N GLU A 854 31.31 35.52 3.17
CA GLU A 854 30.71 34.35 3.85
C GLU A 854 31.20 33.01 3.28
N ALA A 855 31.72 32.99 2.04
CA ALA A 855 32.22 31.79 1.40
C ALA A 855 33.47 32.07 0.55
N LEU A 856 34.18 31.03 0.12
CA LEU A 856 35.15 31.11 -0.96
C LEU A 856 34.54 30.48 -2.21
N ILE A 857 34.26 31.31 -3.21
CA ILE A 857 33.69 30.88 -4.50
C ILE A 857 34.83 30.79 -5.51
N VAL A 858 35.20 29.56 -5.88
CA VAL A 858 36.40 29.30 -6.68
C VAL A 858 36.07 28.80 -8.09
N PRO A 859 36.96 29.02 -9.08
CA PRO A 859 36.84 28.37 -10.38
C PRO A 859 36.84 26.85 -10.25
N ARG A 860 36.11 26.15 -11.13
CA ARG A 860 35.99 24.68 -11.12
C ARG A 860 37.24 24.01 -11.70
N VAL A 861 38.38 24.18 -11.04
CA VAL A 861 39.67 23.54 -11.37
C VAL A 861 40.35 23.06 -10.10
N ALA A 862 40.96 21.87 -10.13
CA ALA A 862 41.54 21.23 -8.94
C ALA A 862 42.53 22.14 -8.18
N SER A 863 43.34 22.92 -8.90
CA SER A 863 44.31 23.84 -8.29
C SER A 863 43.65 24.92 -7.42
N ALA A 864 42.48 25.44 -7.81
CA ALA A 864 41.78 26.48 -7.07
C ALA A 864 41.18 25.96 -5.76
N PHE A 865 40.67 24.72 -5.75
CA PHE A 865 40.22 24.07 -4.51
C PHE A 865 41.40 23.79 -3.57
N VAL A 866 42.51 23.29 -4.11
CA VAL A 866 43.73 23.05 -3.33
C VAL A 866 44.23 24.35 -2.71
N GLU A 867 44.26 25.45 -3.46
CA GLU A 867 44.66 26.76 -2.97
C GLU A 867 43.72 27.29 -1.86
N ALA A 868 42.40 27.22 -2.07
CA ALA A 868 41.42 27.67 -1.09
C ALA A 868 41.50 26.87 0.23
N ILE A 869 41.61 25.54 0.13
CA ILE A 869 41.74 24.67 1.31
C ILE A 869 43.08 24.88 2.02
N THR A 870 44.16 25.07 1.26
CA THR A 870 45.48 25.42 1.83
C THR A 870 45.42 26.75 2.59
N ARG A 871 44.74 27.76 2.01
CA ARG A 871 44.54 29.08 2.63
C ARG A 871 43.74 28.98 3.93
N LEU A 872 42.68 28.18 3.97
CA LEU A 872 41.88 27.97 5.19
C LEU A 872 42.64 27.14 6.24
N ARG A 873 43.46 26.17 5.81
CA ARG A 873 44.31 25.39 6.71
C ARG A 873 45.35 26.27 7.40
N ASP A 874 45.99 27.15 6.65
CA ASP A 874 47.09 28.00 7.13
C ASP A 874 46.59 29.26 7.85
N ASN A 875 45.31 29.60 7.73
CA ASN A 875 44.69 30.76 8.37
C ASN A 875 43.41 30.37 9.13
N SER A 876 43.59 29.91 10.38
CA SER A 876 42.49 29.53 11.28
C SER A 876 41.48 30.65 11.50
N ASP A 877 41.93 31.90 11.63
CA ASP A 877 41.05 33.04 11.86
C ASP A 877 40.15 33.31 10.65
N LEU A 878 40.67 33.17 9.44
CA LEU A 878 39.86 33.27 8.22
C LEU A 878 38.79 32.17 8.17
N CYS A 879 39.15 30.93 8.50
CA CYS A 879 38.21 29.81 8.53
C CYS A 879 37.06 30.04 9.52
N VAL A 880 37.38 30.45 10.75
CA VAL A 880 36.37 30.74 11.79
C VAL A 880 35.51 31.94 11.42
N ARG A 881 36.10 33.01 10.88
CA ARG A 881 35.36 34.20 10.47
C ARG A 881 34.37 33.91 9.34
N LEU A 882 34.79 33.17 8.30
CA LEU A 882 33.91 32.80 7.20
C LEU A 882 32.74 31.92 7.68
N GLY A 883 33.01 30.91 8.51
CA GLY A 883 31.95 30.07 9.05
C GLY A 883 30.95 30.82 9.93
N LYS A 884 31.42 31.78 10.73
CA LYS A 884 30.55 32.66 11.51
C LYS A 884 29.71 33.58 10.61
N ALA A 885 30.33 34.24 9.63
CA ALA A 885 29.65 35.13 8.70
C ALA A 885 28.57 34.37 7.88
N ALA A 886 28.89 33.17 7.40
CA ALA A 886 27.94 32.30 6.70
C ALA A 886 26.73 31.94 7.58
N SER A 887 26.96 31.62 8.85
CA SER A 887 25.89 31.28 9.78
C SER A 887 25.00 32.47 10.12
N GLU A 888 25.58 33.64 10.37
CA GLU A 888 24.86 34.89 10.67
C GLU A 888 24.03 35.37 9.46
N ALA A 889 24.53 35.12 8.24
CA ALA A 889 23.81 35.44 7.01
C ALA A 889 22.61 34.50 6.76
N VAL A 890 22.76 33.21 7.06
CA VAL A 890 21.74 32.20 6.76
C VAL A 890 20.64 32.10 7.82
N LEU A 891 20.98 32.04 9.11
CA LEU A 891 20.01 31.71 10.17
C LEU A 891 18.79 32.65 10.25
N PRO A 892 18.92 33.99 10.09
CA PRO A 892 17.75 34.88 10.13
C PRO A 892 16.88 34.83 8.88
N ALA A 893 17.45 34.45 7.73
CA ALA A 893 16.81 34.61 6.41
C ALA A 893 16.17 33.32 5.88
N TRP A 894 16.52 32.16 6.44
CA TRP A 894 16.28 30.85 5.84
C TRP A 894 15.64 29.83 6.80
N THR A 895 14.90 30.21 7.83
CA THR A 895 14.13 29.20 8.60
C THR A 895 12.80 28.86 7.94
N TRP A 896 12.35 27.61 8.06
CA TRP A 896 11.03 27.20 7.54
C TRP A 896 9.87 28.01 8.11
N GLN A 897 9.96 28.40 9.38
CA GLN A 897 8.95 29.23 10.05
C GLN A 897 8.80 30.60 9.39
N VAL A 898 9.89 31.20 8.89
CA VAL A 898 9.86 32.48 8.18
C VAL A 898 9.28 32.32 6.77
N LYS A 899 9.50 31.16 6.12
CA LYS A 899 9.06 30.91 4.73
C LYS A 899 7.63 30.39 4.60
N ALA A 900 7.10 29.75 5.64
CA ALA A 900 5.71 29.29 5.66
C ALA A 900 4.73 30.44 5.33
N HIS A 901 4.98 31.65 5.83
CA HIS A 901 4.16 32.82 5.52
C HIS A 901 4.12 33.17 4.02
N ASP A 902 5.26 33.08 3.32
CA ASP A 902 5.34 33.37 1.89
C ASP A 902 4.65 32.30 1.04
N TYR A 903 4.76 31.02 1.43
CA TYR A 903 4.03 29.92 0.78
C TYR A 903 2.51 30.03 1.01
N ALA A 904 2.08 30.37 2.23
CA ALA A 904 0.67 30.55 2.54
C ALA A 904 0.04 31.66 1.67
N ARG A 905 0.72 32.81 1.54
CA ARG A 905 0.29 33.90 0.66
C ARG A 905 0.23 33.45 -0.81
N PHE A 906 1.27 32.75 -1.28
CA PHE A 906 1.34 32.26 -2.66
C PHE A 906 0.18 31.31 -3.01
N PHE A 907 -0.11 30.33 -2.14
CA PHE A 907 -1.22 29.39 -2.36
C PHE A 907 -2.58 30.08 -2.26
N ALA A 908 -2.78 30.95 -1.27
CA ALA A 908 -4.03 31.71 -1.14
C ALA A 908 -4.31 32.54 -2.40
N ASP A 909 -3.31 33.24 -2.92
CA ASP A 909 -3.48 34.03 -4.13
C ASP A 909 -3.73 33.13 -5.36
N ALA A 910 -3.08 31.95 -5.44
CA ALA A 910 -3.29 31.00 -6.53
C ALA A 910 -4.72 30.48 -6.60
N LEU A 911 -5.30 30.16 -5.46
CA LEU A 911 -6.68 29.70 -5.34
C LEU A 911 -7.69 30.79 -5.72
N HIS A 912 -7.40 32.05 -5.41
CA HIS A 912 -8.30 33.17 -5.72
C HIS A 912 -8.45 33.44 -7.24
N ASP A 913 -7.40 33.21 -8.03
CA ASP A 913 -7.35 33.57 -9.46
C ASP A 913 -7.79 32.42 -10.40
N MET A 914 -8.08 31.23 -9.85
CA MET A 914 -8.43 30.04 -10.65
C MET A 914 -9.65 30.26 -11.55
N THR A 915 -10.68 30.97 -11.09
CA THR A 915 -11.91 31.21 -11.85
C THR A 915 -11.64 32.04 -13.12
N HIS A 916 -10.84 33.09 -13.01
CA HIS A 916 -10.46 33.92 -14.16
C HIS A 916 -9.60 33.12 -15.15
N ALA A 917 -8.77 32.24 -14.63
CA ALA A 917 -7.78 31.57 -15.42
C ALA A 917 -8.32 30.26 -16.07
N ARG A 918 -9.36 29.62 -15.53
CA ARG A 918 -10.22 28.64 -16.23
C ARG A 918 -10.77 29.22 -17.54
N ARG A 919 -11.36 30.42 -17.46
CA ARG A 919 -11.90 31.16 -18.61
C ARG A 919 -10.84 31.47 -19.67
N ARG A 920 -9.66 31.93 -19.23
CA ARG A 920 -8.54 32.23 -20.13
C ARG A 920 -8.00 30.97 -20.81
N MET A 921 -7.77 29.90 -20.07
CA MET A 921 -7.24 28.64 -20.63
C MET A 921 -8.16 28.01 -21.67
N ALA A 922 -9.47 27.98 -21.40
CA ALA A 922 -10.48 27.48 -22.33
C ALA A 922 -10.47 28.24 -23.67
N THR A 923 -10.17 29.54 -23.64
CA THR A 923 -10.22 30.40 -24.83
C THR A 923 -8.88 30.54 -25.55
N THR A 924 -7.74 30.41 -24.87
CA THR A 924 -6.42 30.75 -25.44
C THR A 924 -5.48 29.58 -25.69
N THR A 925 -5.78 28.36 -25.22
CA THR A 925 -4.88 27.19 -25.38
C THR A 925 -5.45 26.12 -26.31
N PRO A 926 -4.62 25.38 -27.07
CA PRO A 926 -5.11 24.31 -27.95
C PRO A 926 -5.92 23.22 -27.22
N ALA A 927 -5.47 22.82 -26.02
CA ALA A 927 -6.14 21.84 -25.18
C ALA A 927 -7.49 22.37 -24.65
N GLY A 928 -7.53 23.62 -24.15
CA GLY A 928 -8.76 24.26 -23.70
C GLY A 928 -9.78 24.44 -24.84
N GLN A 929 -9.31 24.81 -26.03
CA GLN A 929 -10.16 24.92 -27.22
C GLN A 929 -10.69 23.55 -27.70
N GLN A 930 -9.89 22.49 -27.59
CA GLN A 930 -10.33 21.13 -27.89
C GLN A 930 -11.40 20.66 -26.89
N TRP A 931 -11.19 20.90 -25.60
CA TRP A 931 -12.17 20.60 -24.55
C TRP A 931 -13.49 21.37 -24.77
N MET A 932 -13.41 22.68 -25.04
CA MET A 932 -14.61 23.48 -25.35
C MET A 932 -15.38 22.94 -26.55
N ARG A 933 -14.67 22.54 -27.62
CA ARG A 933 -15.31 21.93 -28.80
C ARG A 933 -16.03 20.63 -28.46
N ALA A 934 -15.40 19.75 -27.69
CA ALA A 934 -16.02 18.50 -27.27
C ALA A 934 -17.29 18.73 -26.42
N GLN A 935 -17.28 19.72 -25.53
CA GLN A 935 -18.45 20.06 -24.72
C GLN A 935 -19.59 20.68 -25.54
N ILE A 936 -19.27 21.55 -26.49
CA ILE A 936 -20.24 22.10 -27.44
C ILE A 936 -20.84 21.01 -28.33
N GLU A 937 -20.03 20.07 -28.83
CA GLU A 937 -20.51 18.91 -29.60
C GLU A 937 -21.43 18.02 -28.75
N ARG A 938 -21.08 17.79 -27.48
CA ARG A 938 -21.89 17.02 -26.53
C ARG A 938 -23.24 17.69 -26.27
N LEU A 939 -23.25 19.01 -26.05
CA LEU A 939 -24.45 19.82 -25.91
C LEU A 939 -25.34 19.74 -27.16
N GLN A 940 -24.76 19.96 -28.35
CA GLN A 940 -25.49 19.90 -29.63
C GLN A 940 -26.10 18.51 -29.88
N LEU A 941 -25.34 17.45 -29.57
CA LEU A 941 -25.81 16.07 -29.71
C LEU A 941 -26.96 15.76 -28.75
N ALA A 942 -26.87 16.24 -27.50
CA ALA A 942 -27.92 16.06 -26.50
C ALA A 942 -29.21 16.80 -26.89
N ILE A 943 -29.10 18.04 -27.38
CA ILE A 943 -30.23 18.81 -27.91
C ILE A 943 -30.85 18.09 -29.12
N GLY A 944 -30.05 17.66 -30.09
CA GLY A 944 -30.54 16.98 -31.30
C GLY A 944 -31.22 15.63 -31.03
N ARG A 945 -30.94 15.00 -29.87
CA ARG A 945 -31.56 13.75 -29.42
C ARG A 945 -32.74 13.96 -28.47
N GLY A 946 -33.13 15.20 -28.18
CA GLY A 946 -34.20 15.52 -27.24
C GLY A 946 -33.90 15.09 -25.80
N GLN A 947 -32.64 15.24 -25.36
CA GLN A 947 -32.18 14.85 -24.01
C GLN A 947 -31.87 16.09 -23.16
N PRO A 948 -32.90 16.79 -22.62
CA PRO A 948 -32.73 18.07 -21.94
C PRO A 948 -31.83 17.98 -20.69
N ASP A 949 -31.88 16.90 -19.90
CA ASP A 949 -31.02 16.74 -18.71
C ASP A 949 -29.53 16.68 -19.05
N LYS A 950 -29.19 15.96 -20.13
CA LYS A 950 -27.80 15.85 -20.61
C LYS A 950 -27.31 17.13 -21.27
N ALA A 951 -28.21 17.85 -21.93
CA ALA A 951 -27.92 19.18 -22.45
C ALA A 951 -27.71 20.17 -21.30
N LEU A 952 -28.48 20.05 -20.21
CA LEU A 952 -28.33 20.88 -19.01
C LEU A 952 -26.97 20.65 -18.33
N LEU A 953 -26.56 19.39 -18.19
CA LEU A 953 -25.24 19.06 -17.65
C LEU A 953 -24.10 19.64 -18.50
N ALA A 954 -24.20 19.52 -19.82
CA ALA A 954 -23.19 20.02 -20.74
C ALA A 954 -23.12 21.56 -20.77
N ILE A 955 -24.24 22.26 -20.62
CA ILE A 955 -24.27 23.72 -20.55
C ILE A 955 -23.80 24.24 -19.18
N ASP A 956 -24.07 23.52 -18.10
CA ASP A 956 -23.62 23.89 -16.75
C ASP A 956 -22.09 23.76 -16.64
N GLU A 957 -21.50 22.71 -17.21
CA GLU A 957 -20.03 22.58 -17.32
C GLU A 957 -19.39 23.71 -18.16
N LEU A 958 -20.08 24.19 -19.21
CA LEU A 958 -19.62 25.34 -20.01
C LEU A 958 -19.73 26.66 -19.24
N LEU A 959 -20.77 26.81 -18.40
CA LEU A 959 -20.98 27.98 -17.55
C LEU A 959 -20.06 28.01 -16.33
N ASP A 960 -19.62 26.85 -15.82
CA ASP A 960 -18.57 26.79 -14.79
C ASP A 960 -17.23 27.36 -15.28
N VAL A 961 -17.00 27.36 -16.60
CA VAL A 961 -15.80 27.90 -17.24
C VAL A 961 -15.95 29.36 -17.66
N ASP A 962 -17.14 29.77 -18.12
CA ASP A 962 -17.46 31.15 -18.51
C ASP A 962 -18.82 31.56 -17.97
N ALA A 963 -18.91 31.73 -16.64
CA ALA A 963 -20.16 32.02 -15.94
C ALA A 963 -20.86 33.31 -16.42
N GLY A 964 -20.12 34.21 -17.07
CA GLY A 964 -20.64 35.44 -17.67
C GLY A 964 -21.10 35.31 -19.12
N ASN A 965 -21.09 34.11 -19.71
CA ASN A 965 -21.47 33.90 -21.11
C ASN A 965 -22.99 33.99 -21.29
N ALA A 966 -23.46 35.14 -21.76
CA ALA A 966 -24.89 35.39 -21.96
C ALA A 966 -25.57 34.38 -22.90
N GLY A 967 -24.84 33.86 -23.91
CA GLY A 967 -25.35 32.86 -24.84
C GLY A 967 -25.56 31.50 -24.16
N PHE A 968 -24.60 31.05 -23.35
CA PHE A 968 -24.76 29.81 -22.60
C PHE A 968 -25.83 29.91 -21.51
N ALA A 969 -25.90 31.05 -20.82
CA ALA A 969 -26.95 31.31 -19.84
C ALA A 969 -28.35 31.29 -20.48
N GLN A 970 -28.48 31.83 -21.70
CA GLN A 970 -29.72 31.77 -22.47
C GLN A 970 -30.08 30.33 -22.87
N VAL A 971 -29.14 29.57 -23.43
CA VAL A 971 -29.37 28.16 -23.80
C VAL A 971 -29.77 27.33 -22.58
N ARG A 972 -29.11 27.55 -21.44
CA ARG A 972 -29.49 26.93 -20.16
C ARG A 972 -30.93 27.28 -19.76
N ALA A 973 -31.29 28.56 -19.80
CA ALA A 973 -32.66 28.99 -19.45
C ALA A 973 -33.72 28.37 -20.36
N GLU A 974 -33.45 28.26 -21.67
CA GLU A 974 -34.32 27.60 -22.64
C GLU A 974 -34.43 26.09 -22.36
N LEU A 975 -33.34 25.41 -22.00
CA LEU A 975 -33.34 24.00 -21.63
C LEU A 975 -34.11 23.73 -20.33
N VAL A 976 -33.97 24.59 -19.31
CA VAL A 976 -34.76 24.50 -18.07
C VAL A 976 -36.25 24.67 -18.37
N ALA A 977 -36.62 25.60 -19.26
CA ALA A 977 -38.01 25.85 -19.63
C ALA A 977 -38.67 24.69 -20.40
N MET A 978 -37.86 23.80 -21.00
CA MET A 978 -38.33 22.60 -21.69
C MET A 978 -38.58 21.41 -20.74
N LEU A 979 -38.15 21.49 -19.48
CA LEU A 979 -38.32 20.43 -18.49
C LEU A 979 -39.69 20.54 -17.79
N PRO A 980 -40.34 19.43 -17.43
CA PRO A 980 -41.51 19.45 -16.56
C PRO A 980 -41.20 20.17 -15.25
N ALA A 981 -42.17 20.89 -14.68
CA ALA A 981 -41.96 21.75 -13.50
C ALA A 981 -41.39 21.03 -12.26
N ALA A 982 -41.56 19.71 -12.15
CA ALA A 982 -40.98 18.88 -11.09
C ALA A 982 -39.52 18.46 -11.32
N THR A 983 -39.00 18.65 -12.54
CA THR A 983 -37.61 18.34 -12.95
C THR A 983 -36.77 19.62 -13.10
N ALA A 984 -37.43 20.77 -13.32
CA ALA A 984 -36.79 22.09 -13.40
C ALA A 984 -36.46 22.72 -12.04
N ALA A 985 -37.16 22.32 -10.98
CA ALA A 985 -36.90 22.70 -9.59
C ALA A 985 -35.92 21.72 -8.94
#